data_AF-A0A7W4H4X4-F1
#
_entry.id   AF-A0A7W4H4X4-F1
#
_cell.length_a   1.000
_cell.length_b   1.000
_cell.length_c   1.000
_cell.angle_alpha   90.00
_cell.angle_beta   90.00
_cell.angle_gamma   90.00
#
_symmetry.space_group_name_H-M   'P 1'
#
loop_
_entity.id
_entity.type
_entity.pdbx_description
1 polymer ?
#
loop_
_entity_poly.entity_id
_entity_poly.type
_entity_poly.pdbx_seq_one_letter_code
_entity_poly.pdbx_strand_id
1 'polypeptide(L)'
;MQPVSGSKLLIIAVVCGVVSGGAAWLYLKSKEAQYREAYKPPVERKVALVVPRNDIGRAEVVTKDKVAVLEVPAQFVPSGAVLAQDWKKLDGRMVEAPLQKGKPITWSAVEGSAVTRFSENLELGKRGKTVKISKINSFDGLLRPGDHIDLLGNFSATDIGLQKQPNYSDDVVMTVLENVVVLAAGREDASGRKYETFYDQNSADGFNMNFSTITLALSPQQVARVELAEKTGELLAVLRHPKDTSLGKLGQVTVANLLDPPPTETVDVVLGADGQLVGRIVGDNVVDAQGRIVGKMVDGKPVSFDGKALGTVREKVAANDPLLRVRARADVVRDADGNVLGRVVDGKVLDADGKIIGVVKDGKAVGLKGETLGRVERNVALDAQGRVVDMGASIAQALPQVRGSEQQVVRDVNGKVIGTIKDGKVLDARGQVIGVVKDGKPVGLEGKVLGQVSTAVVDAQGKVVGQMGEVVRGADGKILGRVIDGKVVDANGKVIGQVKDGKAVGADGKAIGQVDKVLLDEQGRPKDDAVRVVRDASGKVLGTVVGDRVLDEQGREVGKLVDGKVVGKDGQVVAEGVAVEVQQDVARVARDASGKVIGMLKGDTVYGADGKVVGKLVDGKVVDGNGNVVAAGVSAALEGQAAANAALATDAAASETPAASRMVQFIPGGTGKDGIIPIQTIRME
;
A
#
# COMPACT_ATOMS: atom_id res chain seq x y z
N MET A 1 53.35 99.12 -11.95
CA MET A 1 51.90 99.25 -12.22
C MET A 1 51.69 100.50 -13.05
N GLN A 2 51.28 100.39 -14.32
CA GLN A 2 50.92 101.56 -15.13
C GLN A 2 49.55 102.09 -14.65
N PRO A 3 49.34 103.42 -14.55
CA PRO A 3 48.08 103.98 -14.11
C PRO A 3 47.00 103.72 -15.17
N VAL A 4 46.00 102.92 -14.82
CA VAL A 4 44.88 102.62 -15.71
C VAL A 4 44.00 103.87 -15.80
N SER A 5 43.84 104.43 -17.00
CA SER A 5 43.01 105.61 -17.28
C SER A 5 41.59 105.47 -16.70
N GLY A 6 41.08 106.52 -16.05
CA GLY A 6 39.79 106.52 -15.35
C GLY A 6 38.61 106.07 -16.21
N SER A 7 38.64 106.31 -17.52
CA SER A 7 37.60 105.84 -18.45
C SER A 7 37.56 104.31 -18.58
N LYS A 8 38.70 103.63 -18.48
CA LYS A 8 38.75 102.15 -18.47
C LYS A 8 38.20 101.59 -17.17
N LEU A 9 38.47 102.24 -16.04
CA LEU A 9 37.91 101.88 -14.74
C LEU A 9 36.38 102.06 -14.72
N LEU A 10 35.85 103.10 -15.36
CA LEU A 10 34.41 103.34 -15.43
C LEU A 10 33.69 102.27 -16.26
N ILE A 11 34.26 101.85 -17.39
CA ILE A 11 33.71 100.76 -18.21
C ILE A 11 33.70 99.44 -17.41
N ILE A 12 34.78 99.13 -16.70
CA ILE A 12 34.86 97.92 -15.87
C ILE A 12 33.81 97.97 -14.75
N ALA A 13 33.63 99.13 -14.11
CA ALA A 13 32.62 99.29 -13.06
C ALA A 13 31.19 99.08 -13.58
N VAL A 14 30.87 99.61 -14.77
CA VAL A 14 29.56 99.42 -15.40
C VAL A 14 29.34 97.96 -15.79
N VAL A 15 30.35 97.30 -16.39
CA VAL A 15 30.27 95.88 -16.76
C VAL A 15 30.08 95.01 -15.52
N CYS A 16 30.86 95.23 -14.46
CA CYS A 16 30.68 94.53 -13.19
C CYS A 16 29.29 94.79 -12.59
N GLY A 17 28.77 96.02 -12.66
CA GLY A 17 27.42 96.33 -12.19
C GLY A 17 26.32 95.56 -12.93
N VAL A 18 26.41 95.47 -14.26
CA VAL A 18 25.46 94.70 -15.09
C VAL A 18 25.58 93.20 -14.82
N VAL A 19 26.80 92.68 -14.70
CA VAL A 19 27.04 91.26 -14.39
C VAL A 19 26.52 90.91 -13.00
N SER A 20 26.78 91.74 -11.99
CA SER A 20 26.25 91.53 -10.64
C SER A 20 24.73 91.64 -10.59
N GLY A 21 24.13 92.61 -11.30
CA GLY A 21 22.67 92.74 -11.40
C GLY A 21 22.02 91.53 -12.07
N GLY A 22 22.60 91.05 -13.18
CA GLY A 22 22.15 89.84 -13.86
C GLY A 22 22.29 88.58 -13.01
N ALA A 23 23.40 88.43 -12.30
CA ALA A 23 23.61 87.31 -11.37
C ALA A 23 22.64 87.33 -10.20
N ALA A 24 22.38 88.51 -9.61
CA ALA A 24 21.40 88.67 -8.53
C ALA A 24 19.98 88.34 -9.00
N TRP A 25 19.59 88.79 -10.20
CA TRP A 25 18.28 88.48 -10.79
C TRP A 25 18.11 86.98 -11.07
N LEU A 26 19.14 86.32 -11.63
CA LEU A 26 19.13 84.88 -11.85
C LEU A 26 19.07 84.10 -10.53
N TYR A 27 19.80 84.54 -9.51
CA TYR A 27 19.76 83.95 -8.17
C TYR A 27 18.36 84.08 -7.56
N LEU A 28 17.77 85.27 -7.58
CA LEU A 28 16.40 85.52 -7.11
C LEU A 28 15.38 84.65 -7.85
N LYS A 29 15.47 84.56 -9.18
CA LYS A 29 14.56 83.73 -9.99
C LYS A 29 14.71 82.24 -9.67
N SER A 30 15.93 81.77 -9.45
CA SER A 30 16.21 80.38 -9.04
C SER A 30 15.63 80.08 -7.65
N LYS A 31 15.75 81.02 -6.70
CA LYS A 31 15.18 80.88 -5.36
C LYS A 31 13.67 80.93 -5.36
N GLU A 32 13.06 81.82 -6.14
CA GLU A 32 11.62 81.88 -6.29
C GLU A 32 11.05 80.59 -6.90
N ALA A 33 11.73 80.01 -7.90
CA ALA A 33 11.37 78.69 -8.44
C ALA A 33 11.48 77.58 -7.38
N GLN A 34 12.56 77.58 -6.59
CA GLN A 34 12.76 76.63 -5.50
C GLN A 34 11.67 76.73 -4.43
N TYR A 35 11.28 77.95 -4.02
CA TYR A 35 10.18 78.15 -3.07
C TYR A 35 8.82 77.83 -3.69
N ARG A 36 8.59 78.17 -4.95
CA ARG A 36 7.34 77.86 -5.66
C ARG A 36 7.12 76.35 -5.79
N GLU A 37 8.18 75.56 -5.98
CA GLU A 37 8.08 74.09 -5.95
C GLU A 37 7.85 73.55 -4.54
N ALA A 38 8.50 74.12 -3.52
CA ALA A 38 8.29 73.72 -2.12
C ALA A 38 6.87 74.04 -1.60
N TYR A 39 6.20 75.04 -2.16
CA TYR A 39 4.83 75.45 -1.79
C TYR A 39 3.75 74.95 -2.76
N LYS A 40 4.06 74.10 -3.75
CA LYS A 40 3.02 73.38 -4.50
C LYS A 40 2.32 72.44 -3.51
N PRO A 41 1.02 72.63 -3.19
CA PRO A 41 0.34 71.71 -2.30
C PRO A 41 0.37 70.31 -2.94
N PRO A 42 0.72 69.25 -2.16
CA PRO A 42 0.72 67.90 -2.69
C PRO A 42 -0.67 67.58 -3.23
N VAL A 43 -0.73 66.98 -4.43
CA VAL A 43 -1.99 66.52 -5.01
C VAL A 43 -2.50 65.39 -4.12
N GLU A 44 -3.38 65.74 -3.18
CA GLU A 44 -3.98 64.76 -2.28
C GLU A 44 -4.79 63.77 -3.11
N ARG A 45 -4.36 62.50 -3.11
CA ARG A 45 -5.09 61.43 -3.80
C ARG A 45 -6.45 61.27 -3.14
N LYS A 46 -7.50 61.73 -3.79
CA LYS A 46 -8.89 61.50 -3.37
C LYS A 46 -9.27 60.04 -3.65
N VAL A 47 -10.02 59.46 -2.73
CA VAL A 47 -10.56 58.11 -2.82
C VAL A 47 -12.07 58.20 -2.69
N ALA A 48 -12.78 57.55 -3.61
CA ALA A 48 -14.23 57.49 -3.64
C ALA A 48 -14.74 56.37 -2.71
N LEU A 49 -15.54 56.73 -1.71
CA LEU A 49 -16.18 55.83 -0.74
C LEU A 49 -17.68 55.74 -0.99
N VAL A 50 -18.30 54.64 -0.58
CA VAL A 50 -19.77 54.48 -0.58
C VAL A 50 -20.34 54.93 0.75
N VAL A 51 -21.34 55.83 0.73
CA VAL A 51 -22.04 56.36 1.90
C VAL A 51 -23.57 56.22 1.74
N PRO A 52 -24.35 56.05 2.81
CA PRO A 52 -25.81 56.07 2.74
C PRO A 52 -26.35 57.48 2.41
N ARG A 53 -27.38 57.57 1.55
CA ARG A 53 -28.12 58.80 1.24
C ARG A 53 -29.12 59.16 2.34
N ASN A 54 -29.70 58.15 2.98
CA ASN A 54 -30.61 58.22 4.11
C ASN A 54 -30.14 57.18 5.15
N ASP A 55 -30.68 57.25 6.37
CA ASP A 55 -30.41 56.23 7.37
C ASP A 55 -30.95 54.88 6.89
N ILE A 56 -30.15 53.82 7.02
CA ILE A 56 -30.49 52.44 6.62
C ILE A 56 -30.56 51.60 7.89
N GLY A 57 -31.70 50.96 8.10
CA GLY A 57 -31.96 50.14 9.28
C GLY A 57 -31.16 48.83 9.30
N ARG A 58 -31.13 48.19 10.47
CA ARG A 58 -30.65 46.82 10.60
C ARG A 58 -31.54 45.88 9.78
N ALA A 59 -30.93 44.88 9.16
CA ALA A 59 -31.58 43.91 8.28
C ALA A 59 -32.20 44.51 7.01
N GLU A 60 -31.82 45.74 6.64
CA GLU A 60 -32.25 46.36 5.40
C GLU A 60 -31.23 46.12 4.28
N VAL A 61 -31.72 45.97 3.04
CA VAL A 61 -30.86 45.70 1.87
C VAL A 61 -30.29 47.00 1.31
N VAL A 62 -28.99 46.98 1.03
CA VAL A 62 -28.28 48.06 0.36
C VAL A 62 -28.51 47.99 -1.14
N THR A 63 -29.17 49.01 -1.68
CA THR A 63 -29.48 49.16 -3.10
C THR A 63 -28.95 50.48 -3.63
N LYS A 64 -28.77 50.59 -4.95
CA LYS A 64 -28.14 51.76 -5.60
C LYS A 64 -28.86 53.08 -5.30
N ASP A 65 -30.16 53.05 -5.07
CA ASP A 65 -30.98 54.22 -4.74
C ASP A 65 -30.71 54.77 -3.34
N LYS A 66 -30.22 53.94 -2.41
CA LYS A 66 -29.99 54.29 -1.00
C LYS A 66 -28.57 54.75 -0.69
N VAL A 67 -27.66 54.69 -1.66
CA VAL A 67 -26.25 55.06 -1.46
C VAL A 67 -25.77 56.17 -2.40
N ALA A 68 -24.71 56.84 -2.01
CA ALA A 68 -24.01 57.86 -2.78
C ALA A 68 -22.49 57.62 -2.71
N VAL A 69 -21.75 58.31 -3.59
CA VAL A 69 -20.30 58.30 -3.59
C VAL A 69 -19.81 59.57 -2.91
N LEU A 70 -18.90 59.43 -1.94
CA LEU A 70 -18.23 60.52 -1.26
C LEU A 70 -16.72 60.47 -1.53
N GLU A 71 -16.15 61.55 -2.07
CA GLU A 71 -14.71 61.65 -2.27
C GLU A 71 -14.03 62.23 -1.03
N VAL A 72 -13.09 61.48 -0.45
CA VAL A 72 -12.29 61.93 0.70
C VAL A 72 -10.80 61.77 0.40
N PRO A 73 -9.91 62.63 0.95
CA PRO A 73 -8.47 62.42 0.84
C PRO A 73 -8.08 61.06 1.45
N ALA A 74 -7.16 60.34 0.80
CA ALA A 74 -6.76 58.98 1.20
C ALA A 74 -6.37 58.85 2.69
N GLN A 75 -5.80 59.90 3.28
CA GLN A 75 -5.39 59.95 4.69
C GLN A 75 -6.55 59.91 5.70
N PHE A 76 -7.77 60.26 5.28
CA PHE A 76 -8.96 60.30 6.14
C PHE A 76 -9.94 59.15 5.88
N VAL A 77 -9.54 58.15 5.08
CA VAL A 77 -10.37 56.97 4.81
C VAL A 77 -10.38 56.06 6.06
N PRO A 78 -11.55 55.75 6.63
CA PRO A 78 -11.65 54.79 7.73
C PRO A 78 -11.18 53.40 7.30
N SER A 79 -10.54 52.66 8.21
CA SER A 79 -10.15 51.27 7.95
C SER A 79 -11.38 50.41 7.64
N GLY A 80 -11.32 49.66 6.54
CA GLY A 80 -12.41 48.78 6.12
C GLY A 80 -13.60 49.47 5.45
N ALA A 81 -13.49 50.76 5.08
CA ALA A 81 -14.52 51.44 4.30
C ALA A 81 -14.69 50.84 2.90
N VAL A 82 -15.93 50.75 2.43
CA VAL A 82 -16.27 50.25 1.09
C VAL A 82 -15.95 51.32 0.05
N LEU A 83 -15.04 50.99 -0.86
CA LEU A 83 -14.66 51.85 -1.97
C LEU A 83 -15.73 51.81 -3.08
N ALA A 84 -15.89 52.89 -3.83
CA ALA A 84 -16.86 52.97 -4.92
C ALA A 84 -16.63 51.90 -6.02
N GLN A 85 -15.37 51.52 -6.25
CA GLN A 85 -15.00 50.43 -7.17
C GLN A 85 -15.53 49.06 -6.73
N ASP A 86 -15.76 48.86 -5.44
CA ASP A 86 -16.25 47.61 -4.86
C ASP A 86 -17.78 47.58 -4.74
N TRP A 87 -18.49 48.55 -5.34
CA TRP A 87 -19.96 48.63 -5.32
C TRP A 87 -20.65 47.31 -5.67
N LYS A 88 -20.17 46.60 -6.71
CA LYS A 88 -20.75 45.32 -7.14
C LYS A 88 -20.76 44.25 -6.04
N LYS A 89 -19.83 44.33 -5.10
CA LYS A 89 -19.77 43.39 -3.97
C LYS A 89 -20.78 43.75 -2.89
N LEU A 90 -21.17 45.02 -2.77
CA LEU A 90 -22.10 45.55 -1.76
C LEU A 90 -23.56 45.51 -2.21
N ASP A 91 -23.82 45.65 -3.50
CA ASP A 91 -25.18 45.67 -4.09
C ASP A 91 -25.96 44.40 -3.71
N GLY A 92 -27.12 44.58 -3.07
CA GLY A 92 -27.97 43.48 -2.62
C GLY A 92 -27.58 42.86 -1.26
N ARG A 93 -26.54 43.35 -0.57
CA ARG A 93 -26.19 42.88 0.78
C ARG A 93 -27.11 43.47 1.85
N MET A 94 -27.30 42.70 2.93
CA MET A 94 -28.01 43.14 4.11
C MET A 94 -27.08 43.85 5.10
N VAL A 95 -27.61 44.88 5.76
CA VAL A 95 -26.93 45.64 6.80
C VAL A 95 -27.05 44.94 8.16
N GLU A 96 -25.92 44.64 8.82
CA GLU A 96 -25.89 43.98 10.14
C GLU A 96 -26.10 44.97 11.30
N ALA A 97 -25.69 46.23 11.11
CA ALA A 97 -25.78 47.31 12.09
C ALA A 97 -26.28 48.61 11.44
N PRO A 98 -27.18 49.39 12.08
CA PRO A 98 -27.81 50.55 11.46
C PRO A 98 -26.78 51.57 10.93
N LEU A 99 -26.94 51.98 9.69
CA LEU A 99 -26.05 52.91 9.00
C LEU A 99 -26.66 54.30 8.97
N GLN A 100 -25.87 55.31 9.32
CA GLN A 100 -26.31 56.70 9.31
C GLN A 100 -25.95 57.38 7.98
N LYS A 101 -26.82 58.30 7.54
CA LYS A 101 -26.61 59.14 6.38
C LYS A 101 -25.23 59.80 6.37
N GLY A 102 -24.54 59.71 5.25
CA GLY A 102 -23.24 60.37 5.01
C GLY A 102 -22.03 59.72 5.68
N LYS A 103 -22.20 58.69 6.53
CA LYS A 103 -21.07 57.94 7.09
C LYS A 103 -20.59 56.86 6.11
N PRO A 104 -19.26 56.68 5.91
CA PRO A 104 -18.75 55.59 5.08
C PRO A 104 -19.23 54.23 5.56
N ILE A 105 -19.75 53.43 4.63
CA ILE A 105 -20.14 52.03 4.90
C ILE A 105 -18.86 51.22 5.06
N THR A 106 -18.77 50.38 6.10
CA THR A 106 -17.64 49.47 6.32
C THR A 106 -18.04 48.04 6.02
N TRP A 107 -17.08 47.19 5.62
CA TRP A 107 -17.31 45.75 5.40
C TRP A 107 -17.80 45.02 6.66
N SER A 108 -17.50 45.54 7.84
CA SER A 108 -17.98 45.01 9.12
C SER A 108 -19.44 45.34 9.44
N ALA A 109 -20.03 46.31 8.74
CA ALA A 109 -21.42 46.73 8.96
C ALA A 109 -22.41 46.04 8.01
N VAL A 110 -21.90 45.19 7.10
CA VAL A 110 -22.65 44.49 6.06
C VAL A 110 -22.27 43.02 6.06
N GLU A 111 -23.21 42.17 5.67
CA GLU A 111 -23.03 40.72 5.69
C GLU A 111 -21.79 40.26 4.90
N GLY A 112 -21.01 39.35 5.49
CA GLY A 112 -19.80 38.77 4.89
C GLY A 112 -20.12 37.69 3.85
N SER A 113 -20.28 38.08 2.58
CA SER A 113 -20.73 37.21 1.46
C SER A 113 -22.19 36.79 1.60
N ALA A 114 -22.92 36.74 0.48
CA ALA A 114 -24.36 36.49 0.41
C ALA A 114 -24.76 35.02 0.73
N VAL A 115 -24.24 34.43 1.80
CA VAL A 115 -24.53 33.05 2.20
C VAL A 115 -25.29 33.06 3.51
N THR A 116 -26.59 33.28 3.41
CA THR A 116 -27.49 33.35 4.59
C THR A 116 -28.40 32.13 4.74
N ARG A 117 -28.28 31.09 3.87
CA ARG A 117 -29.09 29.88 4.00
C ARG A 117 -28.23 28.66 4.29
N PHE A 118 -28.46 28.04 5.46
CA PHE A 118 -27.86 26.75 5.82
C PHE A 118 -28.08 25.67 4.74
N SER A 119 -29.20 25.74 4.01
CA SER A 119 -29.50 24.84 2.88
C SER A 119 -28.56 24.98 1.68
N GLU A 120 -27.87 26.12 1.53
CA GLU A 120 -26.91 26.35 0.43
C GLU A 120 -25.54 25.71 0.72
N ASN A 121 -25.24 25.36 1.98
CA ASN A 121 -24.05 24.59 2.35
C ASN A 121 -24.22 23.08 2.10
N LEU A 122 -25.40 22.65 1.65
CA LEU A 122 -25.72 21.27 1.42
C LEU A 122 -25.46 20.90 -0.05
N GLU A 123 -24.69 19.84 -0.27
CA GLU A 123 -24.45 19.33 -1.62
C GLU A 123 -25.78 18.98 -2.33
N LEU A 124 -25.84 19.25 -3.63
CA LEU A 124 -26.95 18.82 -4.47
C LEU A 124 -27.15 17.30 -4.34
N GLY A 125 -28.36 16.88 -3.99
CA GLY A 125 -28.66 15.46 -3.75
C GLY A 125 -28.37 14.97 -2.32
N LYS A 126 -27.98 15.84 -1.39
CA LYS A 126 -27.92 15.56 0.06
C LYS A 126 -29.02 16.32 0.81
N ARG A 127 -29.41 15.81 1.99
CA ARG A 127 -30.49 16.25 2.89
C ARG A 127 -29.86 16.46 4.26
N GLY A 128 -30.09 17.61 4.90
CA GLY A 128 -29.68 17.84 6.28
C GLY A 128 -30.67 17.16 7.22
N LYS A 129 -30.20 16.23 8.05
CA LYS A 129 -31.00 15.64 9.14
C LYS A 129 -30.32 15.89 10.48
N THR A 130 -31.01 16.52 11.41
CA THR A 130 -30.58 16.60 12.81
C THR A 130 -30.98 15.33 13.54
N VAL A 131 -30.05 14.70 14.25
CA VAL A 131 -30.26 13.51 15.07
C VAL A 131 -29.75 13.73 16.49
N LYS A 132 -30.41 13.09 17.44
CA LYS A 132 -29.98 13.05 18.85
C LYS A 132 -29.01 11.88 19.06
N ILE A 133 -27.90 12.13 19.74
CA ILE A 133 -26.89 11.11 20.07
C ILE A 133 -26.67 11.06 21.59
N SER A 134 -26.28 9.88 22.09
CA SER A 134 -26.03 9.68 23.52
C SER A 134 -24.71 10.33 23.97
N LYS A 135 -24.76 11.17 25.02
CA LYS A 135 -23.60 11.95 25.54
C LYS A 135 -22.55 11.09 26.24
N ILE A 136 -22.93 9.95 26.84
CA ILE A 136 -21.97 9.09 27.58
C ILE A 136 -20.87 8.56 26.64
N ASN A 137 -21.21 8.41 25.36
CA ASN A 137 -20.35 7.76 24.37
C ASN A 137 -19.99 8.67 23.18
N SER A 138 -20.43 9.94 23.14
CA SER A 138 -20.17 10.86 22.03
C SER A 138 -19.37 12.08 22.46
N PHE A 139 -18.30 12.35 21.71
CA PHE A 139 -17.28 13.39 21.93
C PHE A 139 -17.84 14.72 22.45
N ASP A 140 -17.59 15.03 23.73
CA ASP A 140 -18.10 16.25 24.40
C ASP A 140 -17.46 17.53 23.86
N GLY A 141 -17.96 18.03 22.73
CA GLY A 141 -17.55 19.28 22.10
C GLY A 141 -16.32 19.19 21.19
N LEU A 142 -15.85 17.99 20.84
CA LEU A 142 -14.76 17.83 19.87
C LEU A 142 -15.24 17.78 18.42
N LEU A 143 -16.51 17.42 18.17
CA LEU A 143 -17.09 17.39 16.84
C LEU A 143 -17.21 18.79 16.26
N ARG A 144 -16.70 18.97 15.04
CA ARG A 144 -16.77 20.21 14.28
C ARG A 144 -17.50 20.00 12.95
N PRO A 145 -18.15 21.05 12.42
CA PRO A 145 -18.60 21.03 11.03
C PRO A 145 -17.47 20.65 10.08
N GLY A 146 -17.73 19.70 9.19
CA GLY A 146 -16.76 19.12 8.26
C GLY A 146 -16.09 17.83 8.74
N ASP A 147 -16.28 17.42 9.99
CA ASP A 147 -15.81 16.12 10.47
C ASP A 147 -16.62 14.97 9.84
N HIS A 148 -15.96 13.83 9.68
CA HIS A 148 -16.57 12.58 9.22
C HIS A 148 -16.81 11.67 10.41
N ILE A 149 -17.97 11.03 10.46
CA ILE A 149 -18.35 10.10 11.53
C ILE A 149 -18.94 8.80 11.00
N ASP A 150 -18.88 7.77 11.82
CA ASP A 150 -19.66 6.55 11.68
C ASP A 150 -20.79 6.57 12.71
N LEU A 151 -21.97 6.10 12.29
CA LEU A 151 -23.16 6.05 13.12
C LEU A 151 -23.45 4.59 13.48
N LEU A 152 -23.25 4.24 14.74
CA LEU A 152 -23.64 2.96 15.31
C LEU A 152 -25.02 3.09 15.97
N GLY A 153 -25.75 1.99 16.04
CA GLY A 153 -27.02 1.92 16.73
C GLY A 153 -27.02 0.77 17.73
N ASN A 154 -27.55 1.03 18.91
CA ASN A 154 -27.86 0.03 19.92
C ASN A 154 -29.36 -0.26 19.88
N PHE A 155 -29.72 -1.52 19.61
CA PHE A 155 -31.10 -1.96 19.41
C PHE A 155 -31.40 -3.18 20.27
N SER A 156 -32.67 -3.38 20.63
CA SER A 156 -33.13 -4.69 21.10
C SER A 156 -33.17 -5.68 19.93
N ALA A 157 -32.69 -6.91 20.15
CA ALA A 157 -32.69 -7.97 19.16
C ALA A 157 -34.12 -8.26 18.67
N THR A 158 -35.12 -8.20 19.56
CA THR A 158 -36.52 -8.42 19.19
C THR A 158 -37.07 -7.33 18.26
N ASP A 159 -36.69 -6.07 18.46
CA ASP A 159 -37.15 -4.95 17.64
C ASP A 159 -36.60 -4.96 16.21
N ILE A 160 -35.45 -5.62 16.02
CA ILE A 160 -34.81 -5.80 14.70
C ILE A 160 -35.06 -7.20 14.11
N GLY A 161 -35.95 -8.00 14.70
CA GLY A 161 -36.38 -9.30 14.19
C GLY A 161 -35.37 -10.43 14.41
N LEU A 162 -34.43 -10.27 15.33
CA LEU A 162 -33.51 -11.33 15.75
C LEU A 162 -34.10 -12.16 16.88
N GLN A 163 -33.70 -13.43 16.95
CA GLN A 163 -34.09 -14.32 18.04
C GLN A 163 -33.34 -13.94 19.31
N LYS A 164 -34.10 -13.68 20.37
CA LYS A 164 -33.55 -13.45 21.71
C LYS A 164 -32.78 -14.68 22.19
N GLN A 165 -31.54 -14.47 22.61
CA GLN A 165 -30.74 -15.54 23.18
C GLN A 165 -31.12 -15.77 24.66
N PRO A 166 -31.32 -17.03 25.09
CA PRO A 166 -31.55 -17.32 26.49
C PRO A 166 -30.30 -16.93 27.32
N ASN A 167 -30.52 -16.28 28.47
CA ASN A 167 -29.49 -15.88 29.45
C ASN A 167 -28.56 -14.71 29.06
N TYR A 168 -28.78 -14.03 27.94
CA TYR A 168 -28.00 -12.86 27.53
C TYR A 168 -28.88 -11.59 27.44
N SER A 169 -28.26 -10.40 27.52
CA SER A 169 -28.99 -9.15 27.25
C SER A 169 -29.50 -9.17 25.81
N ASP A 170 -30.59 -8.46 25.59
CA ASP A 170 -31.24 -8.33 24.29
C ASP A 170 -30.57 -7.26 23.42
N ASP A 171 -29.51 -6.62 23.91
CA ASP A 171 -28.84 -5.51 23.23
C ASP A 171 -27.96 -5.99 22.07
N VAL A 172 -28.12 -5.33 20.93
CA VAL A 172 -27.37 -5.57 19.70
C VAL A 172 -26.83 -4.25 19.18
N VAL A 173 -25.51 -4.17 19.02
CA VAL A 173 -24.85 -3.02 18.40
C VAL A 173 -24.50 -3.35 16.95
N MET A 174 -24.87 -2.46 16.04
CA MET A 174 -24.53 -2.58 14.62
C MET A 174 -24.30 -1.22 13.96
N THR A 175 -23.58 -1.21 12.84
CA THR A 175 -23.38 0.00 12.05
C THR A 175 -24.63 0.38 11.26
N VAL A 176 -25.11 1.60 11.48
CA VAL A 176 -26.26 2.18 10.77
C VAL A 176 -25.79 2.85 9.48
N LEU A 177 -24.77 3.71 9.59
CA LEU A 177 -24.12 4.39 8.47
C LEU A 177 -22.62 4.56 8.73
N GLU A 178 -21.84 4.58 7.66
CA GLU A 178 -20.41 4.88 7.69
C GLU A 178 -20.11 6.15 6.87
N ASN A 179 -19.03 6.84 7.23
CA ASN A 179 -18.47 7.97 6.50
C ASN A 179 -19.47 9.09 6.21
N VAL A 180 -20.13 9.59 7.24
CA VAL A 180 -21.13 10.65 7.15
C VAL A 180 -20.53 11.99 7.55
N VAL A 181 -20.78 13.03 6.74
CA VAL A 181 -20.30 14.39 7.02
C VAL A 181 -21.22 15.08 8.03
N VAL A 182 -20.60 15.67 9.05
CA VAL A 182 -21.26 16.53 10.04
C VAL A 182 -21.34 17.97 9.49
N LEU A 183 -22.56 18.49 9.33
CA LEU A 183 -22.82 19.86 8.89
C LEU A 183 -22.84 20.84 10.06
N ALA A 184 -23.35 20.39 11.21
CA ALA A 184 -23.41 21.18 12.44
C ALA A 184 -23.44 20.26 13.66
N ALA A 185 -22.88 20.71 14.77
CA ALA A 185 -22.98 20.05 16.06
C ALA A 185 -23.41 21.08 17.11
N GLY A 186 -24.38 20.73 17.96
CA GLY A 186 -24.94 21.64 18.96
C GLY A 186 -25.34 20.92 20.25
N ARG A 187 -25.44 21.66 21.34
CA ARG A 187 -25.96 21.16 22.63
C ARG A 187 -27.42 21.61 22.76
N GLU A 188 -28.32 20.68 23.06
CA GLU A 188 -29.76 20.98 23.19
C GLU A 188 -30.22 20.57 24.59
N ASP A 189 -30.81 21.48 25.36
CA ASP A 189 -31.33 21.11 26.69
C ASP A 189 -32.66 20.34 26.64
N ALA A 190 -33.12 19.85 27.79
CA ALA A 190 -34.40 19.16 27.92
C ALA A 190 -35.64 20.02 27.57
N SER A 191 -35.47 21.34 27.40
CA SER A 191 -36.51 22.29 26.99
C SER A 191 -36.46 22.65 25.50
N GLY A 192 -35.56 22.03 24.72
CA GLY A 192 -35.39 22.26 23.28
C GLY A 192 -34.57 23.50 22.93
N ARG A 193 -33.86 24.11 23.89
CA ARG A 193 -33.01 25.28 23.64
C ARG A 193 -31.64 24.82 23.15
N LYS A 194 -31.27 25.29 21.97
CA LYS A 194 -29.94 25.06 21.37
C LYS A 194 -28.95 26.08 21.95
N TYR A 195 -27.93 25.59 22.64
CA TYR A 195 -26.83 26.41 23.13
C TYR A 195 -25.71 26.41 22.11
N GLU A 196 -25.69 27.42 21.24
CA GLU A 196 -24.47 27.80 20.54
C GLU A 196 -23.63 28.64 21.52
N THR A 197 -22.56 28.04 22.05
CA THR A 197 -21.45 28.76 22.70
C THR A 197 -21.82 29.70 23.86
N PHE A 198 -22.58 29.25 24.85
CA PHE A 198 -22.69 29.97 26.13
C PHE A 198 -22.20 29.10 27.28
N TYR A 199 -21.12 29.53 27.93
CA TYR A 199 -20.70 29.04 29.24
C TYR A 199 -21.51 29.81 30.28
N ASP A 200 -22.42 29.13 30.99
CA ASP A 200 -23.07 29.72 32.16
C ASP A 200 -22.10 29.65 33.35
N GLN A 201 -21.72 30.81 33.88
CA GLN A 201 -20.77 30.95 34.99
C GLN A 201 -21.42 30.79 36.38
N ASN A 202 -22.74 30.58 36.48
CA ASN A 202 -23.47 30.63 37.76
C ASN A 202 -24.06 29.30 38.27
N SER A 203 -23.58 28.13 37.81
CA SER A 203 -24.03 26.84 38.35
C SER A 203 -23.10 26.30 39.44
N ALA A 204 -23.63 26.08 40.64
CA ALA A 204 -22.87 25.68 41.85
C ALA A 204 -22.22 24.28 41.77
N ASP A 205 -22.72 23.37 40.91
CA ASP A 205 -22.11 22.05 40.64
C ASP A 205 -21.77 21.83 39.14
N GLY A 206 -21.82 22.90 38.33
CA GLY A 206 -21.20 22.99 37.01
C GLY A 206 -21.74 22.16 35.82
N PHE A 207 -22.48 21.05 35.97
CA PHE A 207 -22.90 20.25 34.80
C PHE A 207 -24.21 19.48 34.99
N ASN A 208 -25.31 19.99 34.41
CA ASN A 208 -26.50 19.18 34.15
C ASN A 208 -27.19 19.59 32.83
N MET A 209 -26.43 19.57 31.72
CA MET A 209 -26.96 19.66 30.36
C MET A 209 -26.82 18.30 29.66
N ASN A 210 -27.96 17.67 29.37
CA ASN A 210 -28.07 16.42 28.62
C ASN A 210 -28.26 16.74 27.13
N PHE A 211 -27.62 15.95 26.26
CA PHE A 211 -27.74 15.85 24.79
C PHE A 211 -26.82 16.71 23.89
N SER A 212 -26.07 16.00 23.03
CA SER A 212 -25.46 16.53 21.80
C SER A 212 -26.37 16.18 20.62
N THR A 213 -26.66 17.18 19.78
CA THR A 213 -27.38 17.01 18.51
C THR A 213 -26.41 17.25 17.37
N ILE A 214 -26.49 16.43 16.34
CA ILE A 214 -25.64 16.56 15.16
C ILE A 214 -26.53 16.63 13.92
N THR A 215 -26.19 17.54 13.01
CA THR A 215 -26.84 17.66 11.71
C THR A 215 -25.96 17.03 10.66
N LEU A 216 -26.50 16.04 9.95
CA LEU A 216 -25.76 15.17 9.02
C LEU A 216 -26.15 15.44 7.57
N ALA A 217 -25.19 15.34 6.66
CA ALA A 217 -25.43 15.39 5.21
C ALA A 217 -25.72 13.99 4.66
N LEU A 218 -26.99 13.67 4.42
CA LEU A 218 -27.45 12.32 4.08
C LEU A 218 -28.10 12.24 2.69
N SER A 219 -28.01 11.09 2.02
CA SER A 219 -28.87 10.80 0.87
C SER A 219 -30.32 10.52 1.32
N PRO A 220 -31.34 10.59 0.44
CA PRO A 220 -32.73 10.29 0.82
C PRO A 220 -32.92 8.91 1.45
N GLN A 221 -32.23 7.89 0.91
CA GLN A 221 -32.27 6.54 1.44
C GLN A 221 -31.60 6.44 2.82
N GLN A 222 -30.50 7.18 3.01
CA GLN A 222 -29.80 7.27 4.29
C GLN A 222 -30.66 7.98 5.35
N VAL A 223 -31.40 9.03 4.98
CA VAL A 223 -32.35 9.72 5.88
C VAL A 223 -33.40 8.73 6.41
N ALA A 224 -34.03 7.94 5.52
CA ALA A 224 -35.02 6.95 5.92
C ALA A 224 -34.45 5.88 6.85
N ARG A 225 -33.21 5.42 6.59
CA ARG A 225 -32.52 4.45 7.44
C ARG A 225 -32.24 5.01 8.83
N VAL A 226 -31.72 6.24 8.92
CA VAL A 226 -31.41 6.90 10.19
C VAL A 226 -32.68 7.21 10.98
N GLU A 227 -33.76 7.60 10.31
CA GLU A 227 -35.09 7.76 10.92
C GLU A 227 -35.62 6.49 11.55
N LEU A 228 -35.48 5.36 10.88
CA LEU A 228 -35.88 4.08 11.45
C LEU A 228 -35.00 3.72 12.66
N ALA A 229 -33.67 3.84 12.51
CA ALA A 229 -32.73 3.55 13.58
C ALA A 229 -32.98 4.40 14.84
N GLU A 230 -33.25 5.70 14.68
CA GLU A 230 -33.56 6.62 15.78
C GLU A 230 -34.87 6.27 16.51
N LYS A 231 -35.85 5.67 15.82
CA LYS A 231 -37.11 5.21 16.44
C LYS A 231 -36.97 3.87 17.14
N THR A 232 -36.10 3.01 16.63
CA THR A 232 -35.92 1.64 17.11
C THR A 232 -34.94 1.55 18.28
N GLY A 233 -33.99 2.48 18.41
CA GLY A 233 -32.98 2.40 19.47
C GLY A 233 -32.15 3.67 19.61
N GLU A 234 -31.02 3.53 20.29
CA GLU A 234 -30.13 4.65 20.57
C GLU A 234 -29.00 4.75 19.55
N LEU A 235 -28.74 5.97 19.07
CA LEU A 235 -27.66 6.25 18.12
C LEU A 235 -26.39 6.72 18.83
N LEU A 236 -25.26 6.22 18.34
CA LEU A 236 -23.91 6.53 18.77
C LEU A 236 -23.07 7.03 17.58
N ALA A 237 -22.44 8.20 17.73
CA ALA A 237 -21.50 8.72 16.74
C ALA A 237 -20.06 8.39 17.12
N VAL A 238 -19.31 7.82 16.17
CA VAL A 238 -17.88 7.51 16.28
C VAL A 238 -17.10 8.37 15.29
N LEU A 239 -16.07 9.08 15.74
CA LEU A 239 -15.29 9.98 14.89
C LEU A 239 -14.39 9.17 13.95
N ARG A 240 -14.46 9.48 12.66
CA ARG A 240 -13.62 8.90 11.62
C ARG A 240 -12.51 9.89 11.26
N HIS A 241 -11.30 9.38 11.05
CA HIS A 241 -10.21 10.21 10.56
C HIS A 241 -10.56 10.73 9.14
N PRO A 242 -10.38 12.03 8.81
CA PRO A 242 -10.89 12.61 7.56
C PRO A 242 -10.25 12.05 6.28
N LYS A 243 -9.09 11.37 6.40
CA LYS A 243 -8.42 10.69 5.29
C LYS A 243 -8.64 9.17 5.28
N ASP A 244 -9.45 8.66 6.21
CA ASP A 244 -9.76 7.24 6.28
C ASP A 244 -10.90 6.90 5.31
N THR A 245 -10.54 6.15 4.28
CA THR A 245 -11.45 5.64 3.25
C THR A 245 -11.81 4.18 3.48
N SER A 246 -11.39 3.58 4.59
CA SER A 246 -11.73 2.20 4.91
C SER A 246 -13.23 2.06 5.18
N LEU A 247 -13.77 0.89 4.82
CA LEU A 247 -15.12 0.50 5.15
C LEU A 247 -15.01 -0.64 6.16
N GLY A 248 -15.35 -0.33 7.40
CA GLY A 248 -15.34 -1.28 8.50
C GLY A 248 -16.72 -1.90 8.61
N LYS A 249 -16.90 -3.12 8.09
CA LYS A 249 -18.13 -3.88 8.37
C LYS A 249 -18.09 -4.33 9.83
N LEU A 250 -18.56 -3.49 10.74
CA LEU A 250 -19.00 -3.97 12.03
C LEU A 250 -20.19 -4.89 11.76
N GLY A 251 -20.04 -6.17 12.09
CA GLY A 251 -21.16 -7.10 12.10
C GLY A 251 -22.18 -6.72 13.19
N GLN A 252 -23.09 -7.64 13.47
CA GLN A 252 -23.90 -7.54 14.69
C GLN A 252 -23.04 -7.98 15.87
N VAL A 253 -22.86 -7.09 16.84
CA VAL A 253 -22.16 -7.38 18.09
C VAL A 253 -23.19 -7.54 19.19
N THR A 254 -23.22 -8.73 19.79
CA THR A 254 -24.10 -9.09 20.91
C THR A 254 -23.29 -9.31 22.18
N VAL A 255 -23.95 -9.43 23.33
CA VAL A 255 -23.26 -9.72 24.60
C VAL A 255 -22.45 -11.03 24.55
N ALA A 256 -22.91 -12.03 23.80
CA ALA A 256 -22.16 -13.27 23.61
C ALA A 256 -20.77 -13.01 22.98
N ASN A 257 -20.68 -12.06 22.04
CA ASN A 257 -19.42 -11.71 21.37
C ASN A 257 -18.44 -10.95 22.28
N LEU A 258 -18.89 -10.42 23.43
CA LEU A 258 -18.00 -9.77 24.40
C LEU A 258 -17.21 -10.79 25.24
N LEU A 259 -17.67 -12.04 25.29
CA LEU A 259 -16.97 -13.13 25.96
C LEU A 259 -15.93 -13.78 25.05
N ASP A 260 -16.07 -13.60 23.73
CA ASP A 260 -15.06 -14.00 22.76
C ASP A 260 -13.85 -13.05 22.87
N PRO A 261 -12.62 -13.55 22.68
CA PRO A 261 -11.46 -12.67 22.58
C PRO A 261 -11.69 -11.66 21.45
N PRO A 262 -11.33 -10.38 21.64
CA PRO A 262 -11.52 -9.37 20.60
C PRO A 262 -10.81 -9.82 19.32
N PRO A 263 -11.41 -9.56 18.14
CA PRO A 263 -10.77 -9.91 16.88
C PRO A 263 -9.39 -9.26 16.82
N THR A 264 -8.39 -10.03 16.41
CA THR A 264 -7.02 -9.50 16.27
C THR A 264 -7.02 -8.44 15.19
N GLU A 265 -6.52 -7.25 15.53
CA GLU A 265 -6.31 -6.18 14.55
C GLU A 265 -5.31 -6.66 13.51
N THR A 266 -5.80 -6.79 12.28
CA THR A 266 -4.96 -7.10 11.12
C THR A 266 -4.96 -5.91 10.18
N VAL A 267 -3.85 -5.75 9.48
CA VAL A 267 -3.62 -4.65 8.55
C VAL A 267 -3.14 -5.24 7.24
N ASP A 268 -3.63 -4.71 6.12
CA ASP A 268 -3.11 -5.08 4.81
C ASP A 268 -1.90 -4.20 4.49
N VAL A 269 -0.88 -4.76 3.85
CA VAL A 269 0.36 -4.02 3.53
C VAL A 269 0.80 -4.23 2.10
N VAL A 270 1.54 -3.26 1.58
CA VAL A 270 2.18 -3.33 0.26
C VAL A 270 3.66 -3.62 0.42
N LEU A 271 4.14 -4.66 -0.24
CA LEU A 271 5.55 -5.01 -0.36
C LEU A 271 6.06 -4.68 -1.75
N GLY A 272 7.17 -3.94 -1.82
CA GLY A 272 7.87 -3.64 -3.06
C GLY A 272 8.50 -4.89 -3.68
N ALA A 273 8.95 -4.78 -4.93
CA ALA A 273 9.59 -5.88 -5.65
C ALA A 273 10.90 -6.36 -4.98
N ASP A 274 11.53 -5.50 -4.18
CA ASP A 274 12.70 -5.77 -3.34
C ASP A 274 12.35 -6.41 -1.98
N GLY A 275 11.07 -6.65 -1.71
CA GLY A 275 10.59 -7.19 -0.45
C GLY A 275 10.60 -6.19 0.70
N GLN A 276 10.75 -4.89 0.42
CA GLN A 276 10.61 -3.83 1.42
C GLN A 276 9.14 -3.44 1.64
N LEU A 277 8.82 -3.02 2.87
CA LEU A 277 7.50 -2.52 3.21
C LEU A 277 7.32 -1.11 2.64
N VAL A 278 6.46 -0.98 1.63
CA VAL A 278 6.14 0.30 0.98
C VAL A 278 5.15 1.10 1.83
N GLY A 279 4.13 0.41 2.37
CA GLY A 279 3.12 1.07 3.19
C GLY A 279 2.03 0.11 3.66
N ARG A 280 1.18 0.60 4.55
CA ARG A 280 -0.06 -0.04 4.99
C ARG A 280 -1.21 0.42 4.10
N ILE A 281 -2.17 -0.45 3.85
CA ILE A 281 -3.36 -0.13 3.08
C ILE A 281 -4.46 0.28 4.07
N VAL A 282 -5.05 1.44 3.83
CA VAL A 282 -6.14 2.01 4.61
C VAL A 282 -7.25 2.41 3.64
N GLY A 283 -8.24 1.52 3.47
CA GLY A 283 -9.22 1.62 2.39
C GLY A 283 -8.53 1.63 1.03
N ASP A 284 -8.75 2.69 0.25
CA ASP A 284 -8.12 2.82 -1.06
C ASP A 284 -6.72 3.45 -1.02
N ASN A 285 -6.22 3.85 0.15
CA ASN A 285 -4.95 4.57 0.25
C ASN A 285 -3.82 3.63 0.69
N VAL A 286 -2.64 3.79 0.08
CA VAL A 286 -1.39 3.20 0.56
C VAL A 286 -0.64 4.27 1.35
N VAL A 287 -0.40 4.00 2.63
CA VAL A 287 0.13 4.94 3.61
C VAL A 287 1.50 4.47 4.12
N ASP A 288 2.51 5.33 4.03
CA ASP A 288 3.85 5.04 4.53
C ASP A 288 3.92 5.01 6.07
N ALA A 289 5.10 4.68 6.60
CA ALA A 289 5.33 4.65 8.05
C ALA A 289 5.17 6.01 8.75
N GLN A 290 5.17 7.12 8.00
CA GLN A 290 4.96 8.48 8.52
C GLN A 290 3.50 8.95 8.41
N GLY A 291 2.59 8.10 7.94
CA GLY A 291 1.20 8.47 7.75
C GLY A 291 0.93 9.27 6.45
N ARG A 292 1.90 9.34 5.53
CA ARG A 292 1.72 10.02 4.24
C ARG A 292 1.19 9.02 3.22
N ILE A 293 0.25 9.46 2.41
CA ILE A 293 -0.29 8.65 1.31
C ILE A 293 0.77 8.64 0.21
N VAL A 294 1.25 7.45 -0.15
CA VAL A 294 2.26 7.23 -1.20
C VAL A 294 1.65 6.67 -2.48
N GLY A 295 0.42 6.17 -2.41
CA GLY A 295 -0.32 5.66 -3.56
C GLY A 295 -1.76 5.30 -3.23
N LYS A 296 -2.43 4.67 -4.18
CA LYS A 296 -3.82 4.22 -4.08
C LYS A 296 -3.99 2.80 -4.59
N MET A 297 -5.04 2.14 -4.14
CA MET A 297 -5.53 0.88 -4.69
C MET A 297 -6.38 1.16 -5.92
N VAL A 298 -6.01 0.58 -7.06
CA VAL A 298 -6.78 0.63 -8.32
C VAL A 298 -6.91 -0.80 -8.83
N ASP A 299 -8.14 -1.28 -9.00
CA ASP A 299 -8.45 -2.66 -9.42
C ASP A 299 -7.71 -3.74 -8.61
N GLY A 300 -7.65 -3.56 -7.28
CA GLY A 300 -6.97 -4.47 -6.36
C GLY A 300 -5.43 -4.40 -6.39
N LYS A 301 -4.84 -3.44 -7.12
CA LYS A 301 -3.39 -3.25 -7.21
C LYS A 301 -2.94 -1.93 -6.60
N PRO A 302 -1.85 -1.91 -5.83
CA PRO A 302 -1.31 -0.68 -5.28
C PRO A 302 -0.51 0.05 -6.36
N VAL A 303 -0.92 1.28 -6.66
CA VAL A 303 -0.28 2.16 -7.66
C VAL A 303 0.10 3.50 -7.04
N SER A 304 1.24 4.05 -7.45
CA SER A 304 1.68 5.38 -7.05
C SER A 304 0.92 6.46 -7.84
N PHE A 305 1.09 7.72 -7.44
CA PHE A 305 0.42 8.86 -8.10
C PHE A 305 0.86 9.09 -9.55
N ASP A 306 2.03 8.58 -9.95
CA ASP A 306 2.52 8.58 -11.34
C ASP A 306 2.06 7.35 -12.14
N GLY A 307 1.20 6.49 -11.55
CA GLY A 307 0.62 5.32 -12.20
C GLY A 307 1.52 4.08 -12.23
N LYS A 308 2.66 4.08 -11.54
CA LYS A 308 3.53 2.90 -11.43
C LYS A 308 3.00 1.93 -10.37
N ALA A 309 3.21 0.64 -10.58
CA ALA A 309 2.90 -0.37 -9.57
C ALA A 309 3.86 -0.20 -8.37
N LEU A 310 3.30 -0.10 -7.17
CA LEU A 310 4.06 0.02 -5.93
C LEU A 310 4.54 -1.34 -5.41
N GLY A 311 3.85 -2.42 -5.74
CA GLY A 311 4.23 -3.76 -5.29
C GLY A 311 3.06 -4.73 -5.19
N THR A 312 3.22 -5.73 -4.33
CA THR A 312 2.23 -6.78 -4.06
C THR A 312 1.56 -6.56 -2.71
N VAL A 313 0.27 -6.86 -2.61
CA VAL A 313 -0.49 -6.77 -1.36
C VAL A 313 -0.29 -8.03 -0.53
N ARG A 314 -0.12 -7.85 0.79
CA ARG A 314 -0.21 -8.89 1.80
C ARG A 314 -1.34 -8.53 2.74
N GLU A 315 -2.37 -9.36 2.73
CA GLU A 315 -3.57 -9.15 3.53
C GLU A 315 -3.44 -9.78 4.92
N LYS A 316 -4.24 -9.27 5.86
CA LYS A 316 -4.41 -9.80 7.22
C LYS A 316 -3.10 -9.94 8.00
N VAL A 317 -2.20 -8.98 7.86
CA VAL A 317 -0.93 -8.95 8.62
C VAL A 317 -1.27 -8.60 10.07
N ALA A 318 -0.91 -9.46 11.01
CA ALA A 318 -1.15 -9.19 12.42
C ALA A 318 -0.40 -7.92 12.88
N ALA A 319 -1.00 -7.12 13.77
CA ALA A 319 -0.40 -5.89 14.27
C ALA A 319 0.99 -6.09 14.93
N ASN A 320 1.27 -7.29 15.45
CA ASN A 320 2.55 -7.68 16.06
C ASN A 320 3.51 -8.40 15.09
N ASP A 321 3.18 -8.53 13.81
CA ASP A 321 4.00 -9.24 12.84
C ASP A 321 5.39 -8.59 12.68
N PRO A 322 6.50 -9.36 12.71
CA PRO A 322 7.85 -8.82 12.51
C PRO A 322 8.03 -7.97 11.24
N LEU A 323 7.27 -8.25 10.18
CA LEU A 323 7.26 -7.50 8.92
C LEU A 323 7.05 -6.00 9.12
N LEU A 324 6.17 -5.62 10.04
CA LEU A 324 5.82 -4.22 10.30
C LEU A 324 6.98 -3.44 10.93
N ARG A 325 8.00 -4.13 11.46
CA ARG A 325 9.23 -3.55 12.03
C ARG A 325 10.34 -3.40 11.00
N VAL A 326 10.26 -4.10 9.86
CA VAL A 326 11.29 -4.05 8.82
C VAL A 326 11.29 -2.67 8.15
N ARG A 327 12.47 -2.09 8.00
CA ARG A 327 12.71 -0.79 7.33
C ARG A 327 13.68 -0.89 6.18
N ALA A 328 14.58 -1.84 6.24
CA ALA A 328 15.53 -2.09 5.17
C ALA A 328 15.80 -3.59 5.08
N ARG A 329 16.31 -4.00 3.92
CA ARG A 329 16.94 -5.30 3.75
C ARG A 329 18.36 -5.08 3.26
N ALA A 330 19.31 -5.80 3.85
CA ALA A 330 20.71 -5.69 3.47
C ALA A 330 21.45 -7.01 3.72
N ASP A 331 22.58 -7.15 3.07
CA ASP A 331 23.54 -8.21 3.38
C ASP A 331 24.25 -7.86 4.69
N VAL A 332 24.36 -8.80 5.62
CA VAL A 332 25.01 -8.61 6.92
C VAL A 332 26.07 -9.68 7.16
N VAL A 333 27.08 -9.35 7.94
CA VAL A 333 28.12 -10.30 8.36
C VAL A 333 27.84 -10.73 9.79
N ARG A 334 27.83 -12.04 10.05
CA ARG A 334 27.71 -12.61 11.39
C ARG A 334 28.99 -13.28 11.83
N ASP A 335 29.32 -13.14 13.11
CA ASP A 335 30.38 -13.91 13.76
C ASP A 335 29.99 -15.39 13.94
N ALA A 336 30.87 -16.17 14.56
CA ALA A 336 30.64 -17.58 14.83
C ALA A 336 29.50 -17.85 15.85
N ASP A 337 29.20 -16.87 16.71
CA ASP A 337 28.16 -16.94 17.74
C ASP A 337 26.80 -16.45 17.20
N GLY A 338 26.76 -15.94 15.96
CA GLY A 338 25.56 -15.48 15.28
C GLY A 338 25.25 -13.99 15.49
N ASN A 339 26.13 -13.23 16.15
CA ASN A 339 25.96 -11.79 16.32
C ASN A 339 26.31 -11.04 15.03
N VAL A 340 25.61 -9.95 14.77
CA VAL A 340 25.81 -9.13 13.57
C VAL A 340 27.01 -8.20 13.79
N LEU A 341 28.05 -8.38 12.99
CA LEU A 341 29.25 -7.56 13.00
C LEU A 341 29.10 -6.28 12.18
N GLY A 342 28.36 -6.33 11.08
CA GLY A 342 28.21 -5.18 10.20
C GLY A 342 27.36 -5.46 8.95
N ARG A 343 26.98 -4.39 8.26
CA ARG A 343 26.26 -4.44 6.97
C ARG A 343 27.23 -4.40 5.80
N VAL A 344 26.90 -5.05 4.70
CA VAL A 344 27.68 -5.01 3.47
C VAL A 344 27.10 -3.94 2.55
N VAL A 345 27.94 -2.98 2.16
CA VAL A 345 27.59 -1.92 1.18
C VAL A 345 28.74 -1.85 0.17
N ASP A 346 28.43 -2.02 -1.12
CA ASP A 346 29.40 -2.00 -2.22
C ASP A 346 30.62 -2.92 -2.00
N GLY A 347 30.39 -4.10 -1.44
CA GLY A 347 31.43 -5.09 -1.13
C GLY A 347 32.30 -4.73 0.08
N LYS A 348 32.01 -3.67 0.82
CA LYS A 348 32.67 -3.33 2.10
C LYS A 348 31.77 -3.69 3.26
N VAL A 349 32.35 -4.14 4.37
CA VAL A 349 31.64 -4.42 5.62
C VAL A 349 31.76 -3.21 6.53
N LEU A 350 30.63 -2.58 6.86
CA LEU A 350 30.53 -1.42 7.72
C LEU A 350 29.91 -1.82 9.07
N ASP A 351 30.50 -1.39 10.18
CA ASP A 351 29.90 -1.57 11.51
C ASP A 351 28.69 -0.64 11.74
N ALA A 352 28.11 -0.69 12.96
CA ALA A 352 26.95 0.12 13.32
C ALA A 352 27.20 1.64 13.24
N ASP A 353 28.45 2.08 13.41
CA ASP A 353 28.87 3.47 13.33
C ASP A 353 29.25 3.89 11.89
N GLY A 354 29.12 2.98 10.92
CA GLY A 354 29.45 3.22 9.52
C GLY A 354 30.94 3.14 9.21
N LYS A 355 31.77 2.68 10.14
CA LYS A 355 33.20 2.48 9.92
C LYS A 355 33.43 1.17 9.18
N ILE A 356 34.33 1.21 8.21
CA ILE A 356 34.73 0.02 7.47
C ILE A 356 35.54 -0.89 8.39
N ILE A 357 35.05 -2.11 8.60
CA ILE A 357 35.71 -3.16 9.38
C ILE A 357 36.26 -4.28 8.51
N GLY A 358 35.84 -4.36 7.24
CA GLY A 358 36.32 -5.36 6.29
C GLY A 358 35.80 -5.21 4.86
N VAL A 359 36.06 -6.21 4.04
CA VAL A 359 35.60 -6.33 2.65
C VAL A 359 35.07 -7.73 2.39
N VAL A 360 34.08 -7.86 1.50
CA VAL A 360 33.58 -9.15 1.02
C VAL A 360 34.35 -9.53 -0.23
N LYS A 361 35.13 -10.61 -0.15
CA LYS A 361 35.89 -11.17 -1.27
C LYS A 361 35.53 -12.63 -1.44
N ASP A 362 35.18 -13.02 -2.67
CA ASP A 362 34.78 -14.40 -3.01
C ASP A 362 33.66 -14.96 -2.09
N GLY A 363 32.70 -14.10 -1.71
CA GLY A 363 31.59 -14.45 -0.83
C GLY A 363 31.92 -14.56 0.67
N LYS A 364 33.16 -14.28 1.08
CA LYS A 364 33.58 -14.27 2.49
C LYS A 364 33.90 -12.87 2.98
N ALA A 365 33.48 -12.54 4.20
CA ALA A 365 33.82 -11.29 4.85
C ALA A 365 35.20 -11.37 5.50
N VAL A 366 36.11 -10.51 5.05
CA VAL A 366 37.51 -10.47 5.48
C VAL A 366 37.80 -9.11 6.12
N GLY A 367 38.43 -9.10 7.29
CA GLY A 367 38.76 -7.89 8.04
C GLY A 367 39.89 -7.10 7.39
N LEU A 368 40.10 -5.88 7.86
CA LEU A 368 41.15 -5.00 7.35
C LEU A 368 42.57 -5.57 7.50
N LYS A 369 42.78 -6.56 8.38
CA LYS A 369 44.07 -7.24 8.59
C LYS A 369 44.13 -8.63 7.95
N GLY A 370 43.12 -9.01 7.16
CA GLY A 370 43.06 -10.29 6.44
C GLY A 370 42.45 -11.46 7.21
N GLU A 371 41.95 -11.23 8.44
CA GLU A 371 41.22 -12.20 9.25
C GLU A 371 39.81 -12.47 8.69
N THR A 372 39.25 -13.66 8.91
CA THR A 372 37.84 -13.91 8.55
C THR A 372 36.93 -13.28 9.60
N LEU A 373 36.07 -12.35 9.20
CA LEU A 373 35.09 -11.73 10.11
C LEU A 373 33.93 -12.67 10.40
N GLY A 374 33.52 -13.47 9.42
CA GLY A 374 32.47 -14.46 9.60
C GLY A 374 31.66 -14.73 8.33
N ARG A 375 30.40 -15.15 8.49
CA ARG A 375 29.51 -15.52 7.37
C ARG A 375 28.72 -14.30 6.88
N VAL A 376 28.63 -14.13 5.58
CA VAL A 376 27.71 -13.17 4.95
C VAL A 376 26.33 -13.82 4.84
N GLU A 377 25.35 -13.26 5.53
CA GLU A 377 23.93 -13.58 5.36
C GLU A 377 23.31 -12.51 4.46
N ARG A 378 22.64 -12.93 3.38
CA ARG A 378 22.10 -12.01 2.38
C ARG A 378 20.65 -11.64 2.65
N ASN A 379 20.25 -10.45 2.22
CA ASN A 379 18.85 -9.99 2.23
C ASN A 379 18.16 -10.03 3.61
N VAL A 380 18.94 -9.78 4.67
CA VAL A 380 18.46 -9.84 6.05
C VAL A 380 17.56 -8.64 6.35
N ALA A 381 16.44 -8.90 7.01
CA ALA A 381 15.49 -7.87 7.42
C ALA A 381 16.05 -7.06 8.59
N LEU A 382 16.10 -5.74 8.43
CA LEU A 382 16.62 -4.81 9.43
C LEU A 382 15.54 -3.83 9.88
N ASP A 383 15.56 -3.46 11.16
CA ASP A 383 14.71 -2.41 11.72
C ASP A 383 15.26 -1.00 11.44
N ALA A 384 14.59 0.03 11.95
CA ALA A 384 15.01 1.42 11.78
C ALA A 384 16.40 1.71 12.35
N GLN A 385 16.83 0.94 13.34
CA GLN A 385 18.12 1.05 14.01
C GLN A 385 19.19 0.16 13.34
N GLY A 386 18.86 -0.54 12.26
CA GLY A 386 19.76 -1.44 11.57
C GLY A 386 20.00 -2.77 12.29
N ARG A 387 19.19 -3.11 13.30
CA ARG A 387 19.24 -4.40 13.99
C ARG A 387 18.46 -5.44 13.20
N VAL A 388 18.89 -6.69 13.28
CA VAL A 388 18.20 -7.78 12.59
C VAL A 388 16.85 -8.06 13.21
N VAL A 389 15.83 -8.08 12.35
CA VAL A 389 14.48 -8.51 12.68
C VAL A 389 14.37 -9.99 12.37
N ASP A 390 14.09 -10.78 13.40
CA ASP A 390 13.74 -12.18 13.21
C ASP A 390 12.38 -12.26 12.52
N MET A 391 12.39 -12.76 11.29
CA MET A 391 11.20 -12.97 10.48
C MET A 391 10.55 -14.35 10.72
N GLY A 392 11.08 -15.17 11.65
CA GLY A 392 10.65 -16.53 12.05
C GLY A 392 9.15 -16.78 12.18
N ALA A 393 8.42 -15.76 12.58
CA ALA A 393 6.99 -15.80 12.85
C ALA A 393 6.17 -14.90 11.91
N SER A 394 6.80 -14.30 10.90
CA SER A 394 6.15 -13.35 10.00
C SER A 394 5.45 -14.06 8.84
N ILE A 395 4.28 -13.57 8.45
CA ILE A 395 3.63 -14.03 7.22
C ILE A 395 4.46 -13.70 5.96
N ALA A 396 5.35 -12.71 6.03
CA ALA A 396 6.27 -12.35 4.96
C ALA A 396 7.57 -13.17 4.94
N GLN A 397 7.74 -14.10 5.89
CA GLN A 397 8.77 -15.13 5.78
C GLN A 397 8.55 -16.07 4.59
N ALA A 398 7.46 -15.86 3.85
CA ALA A 398 7.25 -16.33 2.50
C ALA A 398 8.33 -15.90 1.47
N LEU A 399 9.41 -15.22 1.86
CA LEU A 399 10.51 -14.88 0.96
C LEU A 399 11.51 -16.04 0.85
N PRO A 400 11.89 -16.44 -0.36
CA PRO A 400 12.79 -17.55 -0.58
C PRO A 400 14.19 -17.39 0.03
N GLN A 401 14.64 -18.38 0.79
CA GLN A 401 16.03 -18.47 1.25
C GLN A 401 16.89 -19.12 0.16
N VAL A 402 17.85 -18.37 -0.40
CA VAL A 402 18.81 -18.88 -1.39
C VAL A 402 19.82 -19.80 -0.69
N ARG A 403 19.80 -21.10 -0.99
CA ARG A 403 20.68 -22.09 -0.35
C ARG A 403 21.88 -22.53 -1.21
N GLY A 404 21.89 -22.22 -2.49
CA GLY A 404 23.00 -22.58 -3.38
C GLY A 404 22.75 -22.21 -4.83
N SER A 405 23.83 -22.23 -5.61
CA SER A 405 23.80 -22.04 -7.06
C SER A 405 24.08 -23.34 -7.78
N GLU A 406 23.47 -23.56 -8.94
CA GLU A 406 23.81 -24.70 -9.78
C GLU A 406 25.15 -24.49 -10.47
N GLN A 407 25.95 -25.55 -10.49
CA GLN A 407 27.21 -25.60 -11.21
C GLN A 407 27.36 -26.95 -11.91
N GLN A 408 27.88 -26.93 -13.14
CA GLN A 408 28.27 -28.16 -13.80
C GLN A 408 29.53 -28.73 -13.12
N VAL A 409 29.50 -30.02 -12.81
CA VAL A 409 30.62 -30.73 -12.18
C VAL A 409 30.94 -32.00 -12.94
N VAL A 410 32.21 -32.39 -12.89
CA VAL A 410 32.70 -33.65 -13.43
C VAL A 410 32.79 -34.67 -12.32
N ARG A 411 32.19 -35.85 -12.55
CA ARG A 411 32.23 -36.98 -11.63
C ARG A 411 32.99 -38.15 -12.23
N ASP A 412 33.81 -38.79 -11.41
CA ASP A 412 34.48 -40.04 -11.78
C ASP A 412 33.49 -41.21 -11.89
N VAL A 413 34.00 -42.38 -12.27
CA VAL A 413 33.21 -43.62 -12.40
C VAL A 413 32.58 -44.10 -11.09
N ASN A 414 33.04 -43.60 -9.95
CA ASN A 414 32.50 -43.91 -8.62
C ASN A 414 31.49 -42.84 -8.16
N GLY A 415 31.16 -41.86 -9.01
CA GLY A 415 30.25 -40.77 -8.72
C GLY A 415 30.85 -39.65 -7.86
N LYS A 416 32.15 -39.69 -7.55
CA LYS A 416 32.84 -38.66 -6.78
C LYS A 416 33.12 -37.45 -7.66
N VAL A 417 32.82 -36.26 -7.15
CA VAL A 417 33.12 -34.99 -7.84
C VAL A 417 34.64 -34.77 -7.85
N ILE A 418 35.20 -34.66 -9.05
CA ILE A 418 36.64 -34.44 -9.28
C ILE A 418 36.96 -33.02 -9.75
N GLY A 419 35.97 -32.28 -10.24
CA GLY A 419 36.15 -30.88 -10.60
C GLY A 419 34.85 -30.18 -10.97
N THR A 420 34.89 -28.85 -11.02
CA THR A 420 33.79 -27.99 -11.48
C THR A 420 34.09 -27.48 -12.88
N ILE A 421 33.06 -27.27 -13.70
CA ILE A 421 33.20 -26.72 -15.04
C ILE A 421 32.91 -25.22 -14.98
N LYS A 422 33.84 -24.42 -15.49
CA LYS A 422 33.67 -22.98 -15.67
C LYS A 422 34.31 -22.58 -17.00
N ASP A 423 33.54 -21.89 -17.84
CA ASP A 423 33.98 -21.40 -19.15
C ASP A 423 34.64 -22.49 -20.03
N GLY A 424 34.06 -23.70 -20.04
CA GLY A 424 34.55 -24.84 -20.81
C GLY A 424 35.82 -25.51 -20.25
N LYS A 425 36.33 -25.07 -19.10
CA LYS A 425 37.48 -25.68 -18.40
C LYS A 425 37.00 -26.47 -17.18
N VAL A 426 37.67 -27.58 -16.90
CA VAL A 426 37.46 -28.39 -15.69
C VAL A 426 38.48 -27.95 -14.65
N LEU A 427 38.02 -27.44 -13.51
CA LEU A 427 38.85 -26.97 -12.40
C LEU A 427 38.71 -27.91 -11.19
N ASP A 428 39.81 -28.21 -10.50
CA ASP A 428 39.77 -28.95 -9.25
C ASP A 428 39.32 -28.08 -8.07
N ALA A 429 39.23 -28.66 -6.86
CA ALA A 429 38.84 -27.95 -5.64
C ALA A 429 39.78 -26.81 -5.23
N ARG A 430 40.99 -26.73 -5.81
CA ARG A 430 41.98 -25.67 -5.58
C ARG A 430 41.95 -24.61 -6.70
N GLY A 431 41.06 -24.75 -7.68
CA GLY A 431 40.96 -23.88 -8.84
C GLY A 431 42.02 -24.15 -9.91
N GLN A 432 42.73 -25.28 -9.86
CA GLN A 432 43.68 -25.67 -10.91
C GLN A 432 42.94 -26.32 -12.07
N VAL A 433 43.30 -25.94 -13.30
CA VAL A 433 42.72 -26.54 -14.50
C VAL A 433 43.24 -27.97 -14.66
N ILE A 434 42.36 -28.95 -14.58
CA ILE A 434 42.66 -30.38 -14.74
C ILE A 434 42.18 -30.95 -16.08
N GLY A 435 41.41 -30.18 -16.85
CA GLY A 435 40.91 -30.58 -18.17
C GLY A 435 40.08 -29.50 -18.87
N VAL A 436 39.51 -29.88 -20.01
CA VAL A 436 38.61 -29.06 -20.84
C VAL A 436 37.40 -29.89 -21.27
N VAL A 437 36.26 -29.23 -21.48
CA VAL A 437 35.06 -29.88 -22.03
C VAL A 437 35.13 -29.80 -23.55
N LYS A 438 35.17 -30.95 -24.22
CA LYS A 438 35.18 -31.07 -25.68
C LYS A 438 34.05 -32.01 -26.10
N ASP A 439 33.17 -31.55 -27.00
CA ASP A 439 32.00 -32.30 -27.47
C ASP A 439 31.10 -32.82 -26.33
N GLY A 440 30.93 -31.99 -25.29
CA GLY A 440 30.15 -32.35 -24.09
C GLY A 440 30.82 -33.33 -23.13
N LYS A 441 32.06 -33.77 -23.42
CA LYS A 441 32.82 -34.70 -22.57
C LYS A 441 33.98 -33.97 -21.88
N PRO A 442 34.17 -34.17 -20.56
CA PRO A 442 35.29 -33.60 -19.85
C PRO A 442 36.54 -34.43 -20.12
N VAL A 443 37.52 -33.83 -20.78
CA VAL A 443 38.77 -34.46 -21.20
C VAL A 443 39.93 -33.86 -20.41
N GLY A 444 40.77 -34.69 -19.82
CA GLY A 444 41.92 -34.26 -19.03
C GLY A 444 43.03 -33.68 -19.90
N LEU A 445 44.02 -33.07 -19.27
CA LEU A 445 45.20 -32.51 -19.95
C LEU A 445 45.96 -33.55 -20.80
N GLU A 446 45.83 -34.83 -20.46
CA GLU A 446 46.42 -35.97 -21.18
C GLU A 446 45.50 -36.56 -22.28
N GLY A 447 44.34 -35.97 -22.55
CA GLY A 447 43.40 -36.46 -23.58
C GLY A 447 42.48 -37.61 -23.16
N LYS A 448 42.55 -38.08 -21.90
CA LYS A 448 41.63 -39.10 -21.35
C LYS A 448 40.33 -38.48 -20.85
N VAL A 449 39.21 -39.19 -21.00
CA VAL A 449 37.93 -38.77 -20.42
C VAL A 449 38.02 -38.83 -18.90
N LEU A 450 37.78 -37.70 -18.24
CA LEU A 450 37.84 -37.58 -16.79
C LEU A 450 36.62 -38.19 -16.09
N GLY A 451 35.48 -38.21 -16.77
CA GLY A 451 34.24 -38.69 -16.19
C GLY A 451 32.98 -38.19 -16.90
N GLN A 452 31.88 -38.11 -16.16
CA GLN A 452 30.59 -37.63 -16.65
C GLN A 452 30.29 -36.22 -16.12
N VAL A 453 29.65 -35.38 -16.95
CA VAL A 453 29.15 -34.07 -16.54
C VAL A 453 27.80 -34.26 -15.87
N SER A 454 27.62 -33.63 -14.70
CA SER A 454 26.34 -33.58 -14.00
C SER A 454 26.11 -32.17 -13.44
N THR A 455 24.85 -31.83 -13.17
CA THR A 455 24.51 -30.58 -12.49
C THR A 455 24.48 -30.83 -10.98
N ALA A 456 25.32 -30.11 -10.25
CA ALA A 456 25.34 -30.12 -8.79
C ALA A 456 24.91 -28.75 -8.25
N VAL A 457 24.30 -28.77 -7.07
CA VAL A 457 24.04 -27.54 -6.31
C VAL A 457 25.19 -27.34 -5.37
N VAL A 458 25.85 -26.20 -5.48
CA VAL A 458 26.94 -25.81 -4.60
C VAL A 458 26.51 -24.71 -3.64
N ASP A 459 27.04 -24.73 -2.42
CA ASP A 459 26.90 -23.61 -1.50
C ASP A 459 27.81 -22.43 -1.92
N ALA A 460 27.75 -21.34 -1.16
CA ALA A 460 28.57 -20.15 -1.42
C ALA A 460 30.09 -20.42 -1.34
N GLN A 461 30.49 -21.55 -0.77
CA GLN A 461 31.87 -22.00 -0.63
C GLN A 461 32.30 -22.95 -1.76
N GLY A 462 31.40 -23.24 -2.72
CA GLY A 462 31.65 -24.17 -3.82
C GLY A 462 31.57 -25.65 -3.39
N LYS A 463 31.14 -25.94 -2.16
CA LYS A 463 30.92 -27.31 -1.70
C LYS A 463 29.59 -27.81 -2.28
N VAL A 464 29.60 -29.00 -2.87
CA VAL A 464 28.39 -29.65 -3.36
C VAL A 464 27.48 -30.00 -2.17
N VAL A 465 26.29 -29.40 -2.13
CA VAL A 465 25.26 -29.58 -1.09
C VAL A 465 24.01 -30.32 -1.60
N GLY A 466 24.00 -30.65 -2.89
CA GLY A 466 22.96 -31.46 -3.50
C GLY A 466 23.21 -31.72 -4.98
N GLN A 467 22.38 -32.54 -5.58
CA GLN A 467 22.46 -32.89 -7.00
C GLN A 467 21.07 -33.01 -7.62
N MET A 468 20.95 -32.68 -8.90
CA MET A 468 19.71 -32.98 -9.62
C MET A 468 19.58 -34.48 -9.80
N GLY A 469 18.38 -35.00 -9.52
CA GLY A 469 18.04 -36.39 -9.79
C GLY A 469 16.58 -36.54 -10.20
N GLU A 470 16.27 -37.68 -10.77
CA GLU A 470 14.92 -38.02 -11.21
C GLU A 470 14.18 -38.79 -10.12
N VAL A 471 12.93 -38.42 -9.90
CA VAL A 471 12.00 -39.11 -8.98
C VAL A 471 10.70 -39.43 -9.68
N VAL A 472 9.97 -40.39 -9.12
CA VAL A 472 8.62 -40.73 -9.57
C VAL A 472 7.62 -40.19 -8.59
N ARG A 473 6.67 -39.39 -9.07
CA ARG A 473 5.57 -38.83 -8.28
C ARG A 473 4.25 -39.53 -8.59
N GLY A 474 3.55 -39.96 -7.54
CA GLY A 474 2.23 -40.56 -7.62
C GLY A 474 1.12 -39.55 -7.92
N ALA A 475 -0.10 -40.04 -8.15
CA ALA A 475 -1.28 -39.20 -8.41
C ALA A 475 -1.71 -38.34 -7.20
N ASP A 476 -1.25 -38.70 -6.00
CA ASP A 476 -1.42 -37.98 -4.74
C ASP A 476 -0.34 -36.91 -4.51
N GLY A 477 0.51 -36.66 -5.51
CA GLY A 477 1.58 -35.66 -5.44
C GLY A 477 2.77 -36.07 -4.56
N LYS A 478 2.80 -37.30 -4.02
CA LYS A 478 3.92 -37.80 -3.19
C LYS A 478 4.97 -38.49 -4.04
N ILE A 479 6.22 -38.43 -3.58
CA ILE A 479 7.34 -39.12 -4.23
C ILE A 479 7.30 -40.60 -3.83
N LEU A 480 7.20 -41.48 -4.84
CA LEU A 480 7.18 -42.93 -4.70
C LEU A 480 8.60 -43.52 -4.64
N GLY A 481 9.55 -42.93 -5.35
CA GLY A 481 10.93 -43.42 -5.42
C GLY A 481 11.82 -42.57 -6.32
N ARG A 482 13.12 -42.89 -6.34
CA ARG A 482 14.16 -42.28 -7.18
C ARG A 482 14.42 -43.14 -8.41
N VAL A 483 14.78 -42.51 -9.52
CA VAL A 483 15.16 -43.22 -10.75
C VAL A 483 16.68 -43.40 -10.75
N ILE A 484 17.12 -44.66 -10.81
CA ILE A 484 18.54 -45.05 -10.91
C ILE A 484 18.65 -46.04 -12.06
N ASP A 485 19.43 -45.69 -13.09
CA ASP A 485 19.63 -46.52 -14.30
C ASP A 485 18.31 -47.00 -14.94
N GLY A 486 17.31 -46.11 -15.01
CA GLY A 486 15.98 -46.41 -15.56
C GLY A 486 15.07 -47.25 -14.66
N LYS A 487 15.50 -47.63 -13.46
CA LYS A 487 14.68 -48.33 -12.44
C LYS A 487 14.18 -47.36 -11.38
N VAL A 488 12.96 -47.58 -10.91
CA VAL A 488 12.36 -46.79 -9.82
C VAL A 488 12.60 -47.51 -8.50
N VAL A 489 13.36 -46.88 -7.62
CA VAL A 489 13.80 -47.42 -6.33
C VAL A 489 13.17 -46.62 -5.19
N ASP A 490 12.47 -47.29 -4.29
CA ASP A 490 11.83 -46.65 -3.13
C ASP A 490 12.85 -46.20 -2.05
N ALA A 491 12.35 -45.57 -0.98
CA ALA A 491 13.17 -45.08 0.12
C ALA A 491 13.96 -46.18 0.86
N ASN A 492 13.50 -47.43 0.78
CA ASN A 492 14.15 -48.60 1.41
C ASN A 492 15.14 -49.30 0.47
N GLY A 493 15.33 -48.80 -0.76
CA GLY A 493 16.20 -49.41 -1.75
C GLY A 493 15.55 -50.52 -2.57
N LYS A 494 14.23 -50.74 -2.44
CA LYS A 494 13.51 -51.76 -3.21
C LYS A 494 13.10 -51.20 -4.57
N VAL A 495 13.31 -51.98 -5.63
CA VAL A 495 12.82 -51.63 -6.98
C VAL A 495 11.31 -51.83 -7.03
N ILE A 496 10.58 -50.76 -7.31
CA ILE A 496 9.10 -50.74 -7.38
C ILE A 496 8.58 -50.58 -8.82
N GLY A 497 9.46 -50.26 -9.77
CA GLY A 497 9.08 -50.09 -11.17
C GLY A 497 10.26 -49.76 -12.08
N GLN A 498 9.96 -49.38 -13.31
CA GLN A 498 10.92 -48.95 -14.31
C GLN A 498 10.37 -47.77 -15.11
N VAL A 499 11.25 -46.92 -15.63
CA VAL A 499 10.88 -45.79 -16.48
C VAL A 499 10.85 -46.27 -17.92
N LYS A 500 9.68 -46.15 -18.56
CA LYS A 500 9.48 -46.46 -19.99
C LYS A 500 8.76 -45.29 -20.63
N ASP A 501 9.33 -44.75 -21.72
CA ASP A 501 8.79 -43.60 -22.47
C ASP A 501 8.48 -42.37 -21.58
N GLY A 502 9.36 -42.11 -20.60
CA GLY A 502 9.20 -40.97 -19.66
C GLY A 502 8.12 -41.17 -18.59
N LYS A 503 7.47 -42.33 -18.53
CA LYS A 503 6.50 -42.69 -17.49
C LYS A 503 7.03 -43.81 -16.61
N ALA A 504 6.74 -43.74 -15.32
CA ALA A 504 7.07 -44.82 -14.41
C ALA A 504 5.99 -45.90 -14.47
N VAL A 505 6.39 -47.12 -14.80
CA VAL A 505 5.52 -48.30 -14.82
C VAL A 505 5.93 -49.28 -13.71
N GLY A 506 4.94 -49.82 -13.01
CA GLY A 506 5.11 -50.83 -11.98
C GLY A 506 5.46 -52.20 -12.58
N ALA A 507 5.76 -53.16 -11.70
CA ALA A 507 6.03 -54.54 -12.10
C ALA A 507 4.84 -55.22 -12.81
N ASP A 508 3.62 -54.72 -12.61
CA ASP A 508 2.38 -55.14 -13.26
C ASP A 508 2.15 -54.47 -14.63
N GLY A 509 3.07 -53.61 -15.08
CA GLY A 509 2.97 -52.85 -16.32
C GLY A 509 2.02 -51.64 -16.26
N LYS A 510 1.38 -51.36 -15.11
CA LYS A 510 0.52 -50.18 -14.95
C LYS A 510 1.37 -48.95 -14.66
N ALA A 511 0.88 -47.79 -15.08
CA ALA A 511 1.51 -46.52 -14.73
C ALA A 511 1.39 -46.28 -13.22
N ILE A 512 2.52 -46.09 -12.55
CA ILE A 512 2.59 -45.81 -11.11
C ILE A 512 2.82 -44.33 -10.82
N GLY A 513 3.32 -43.57 -11.79
CA GLY A 513 3.54 -42.14 -11.61
C GLY A 513 4.21 -41.45 -12.79
N GLN A 514 4.43 -40.14 -12.64
CA GLN A 514 5.17 -39.32 -13.59
C GLN A 514 6.61 -39.11 -13.12
N VAL A 515 7.55 -39.07 -14.06
CA VAL A 515 8.96 -38.76 -13.75
C VAL A 515 9.12 -37.24 -13.64
N ASP A 516 9.74 -36.79 -12.55
CA ASP A 516 9.98 -35.40 -12.22
C ASP A 516 11.46 -35.20 -11.85
N LYS A 517 12.03 -34.03 -12.18
CA LYS A 517 13.42 -33.68 -11.80
C LYS A 517 13.38 -32.85 -10.53
N VAL A 518 13.95 -33.36 -9.45
CA VAL A 518 14.00 -32.68 -8.15
C VAL A 518 15.42 -32.60 -7.62
N LEU A 519 15.64 -31.70 -6.66
CA LEU A 519 16.90 -31.65 -5.93
C LEU A 519 17.01 -32.85 -4.99
N LEU A 520 18.14 -33.54 -5.03
CA LEU A 520 18.51 -34.57 -4.07
C LEU A 520 19.60 -34.03 -3.12
N ASP A 521 19.56 -34.42 -1.85
CA ASP A 521 20.61 -34.11 -0.87
C ASP A 521 21.87 -34.98 -1.07
N GLU A 522 22.90 -34.80 -0.23
CA GLU A 522 24.14 -35.59 -0.27
C GLU A 522 23.89 -37.10 -0.06
N GLN A 523 22.80 -37.48 0.63
CA GLN A 523 22.35 -38.86 0.84
C GLN A 523 21.40 -39.32 -0.29
N GLY A 524 21.22 -38.49 -1.31
CA GLY A 524 20.33 -38.67 -2.44
C GLY A 524 18.85 -38.51 -2.12
N ARG A 525 18.42 -38.12 -0.91
CA ARG A 525 17.01 -37.97 -0.57
C ARG A 525 16.42 -36.75 -1.29
N PRO A 526 15.21 -36.85 -1.84
CA PRO A 526 14.59 -35.73 -2.55
C PRO A 526 14.17 -34.60 -1.61
N LYS A 527 14.46 -33.36 -2.02
CA LYS A 527 14.04 -32.11 -1.42
C LYS A 527 12.93 -31.51 -2.28
N ASP A 528 11.69 -31.80 -1.90
CA ASP A 528 10.48 -31.45 -2.67
C ASP A 528 10.03 -29.98 -2.46
N ASP A 529 10.62 -29.31 -1.48
CA ASP A 529 10.43 -27.90 -1.11
C ASP A 529 11.46 -26.96 -1.78
N ALA A 530 12.27 -27.50 -2.69
CA ALA A 530 13.32 -26.78 -3.38
C ALA A 530 12.86 -26.33 -4.77
N VAL A 531 12.74 -25.02 -4.99
CA VAL A 531 12.41 -24.44 -6.30
C VAL A 531 13.66 -23.80 -6.92
N ARG A 532 13.89 -24.11 -8.20
CA ARG A 532 14.97 -23.54 -9.01
C ARG A 532 14.51 -22.23 -9.63
N VAL A 533 15.27 -21.16 -9.44
CA VAL A 533 14.98 -19.83 -9.93
C VAL A 533 16.12 -19.32 -10.78
N VAL A 534 15.78 -18.73 -11.90
CA VAL A 534 16.72 -18.20 -12.87
C VAL A 534 16.80 -16.69 -12.68
N ARG A 535 18.00 -16.16 -12.47
CA ARG A 535 18.25 -14.72 -12.34
C ARG A 535 19.20 -14.22 -13.41
N ASP A 536 18.92 -13.04 -13.95
CA ASP A 536 19.86 -12.36 -14.83
C ASP A 536 21.05 -11.77 -14.05
N ALA A 537 22.02 -11.21 -14.77
CA ALA A 537 23.22 -10.60 -14.18
C ALA A 537 22.94 -9.41 -13.25
N SER A 538 21.74 -8.80 -13.31
CA SER A 538 21.30 -7.74 -12.40
C SER A 538 20.64 -8.28 -11.12
N GLY A 539 20.49 -9.61 -11.02
CA GLY A 539 19.81 -10.28 -9.90
C GLY A 539 18.29 -10.36 -10.07
N LYS A 540 17.73 -9.86 -11.16
CA LYS A 540 16.29 -9.92 -11.45
C LYS A 540 15.90 -11.35 -11.81
N VAL A 541 14.78 -11.83 -11.26
CA VAL A 541 14.22 -13.15 -11.58
C VAL A 541 13.67 -13.15 -13.00
N LEU A 542 14.18 -14.04 -13.83
CA LEU A 542 13.68 -14.33 -15.18
C LEU A 542 12.53 -15.36 -15.16
N GLY A 543 12.55 -16.26 -14.19
CA GLY A 543 11.52 -17.29 -14.05
C GLY A 543 11.97 -18.45 -13.17
N THR A 544 11.13 -19.49 -13.12
CA THR A 544 11.39 -20.74 -12.41
C THR A 544 11.75 -21.85 -13.39
N VAL A 545 12.66 -22.74 -13.00
CA VAL A 545 13.06 -23.86 -13.88
C VAL A 545 12.15 -25.06 -13.65
N VAL A 546 11.56 -25.55 -14.74
CA VAL A 546 10.81 -26.82 -14.78
C VAL A 546 11.48 -27.73 -15.80
N GLY A 547 12.15 -28.78 -15.33
CA GLY A 547 13.04 -29.58 -16.15
C GLY A 547 14.21 -28.73 -16.68
N ASP A 548 14.21 -28.48 -17.99
CA ASP A 548 15.20 -27.64 -18.67
C ASP A 548 14.58 -26.32 -19.18
N ARG A 549 13.27 -26.10 -18.94
CA ARG A 549 12.51 -24.92 -19.39
C ARG A 549 12.47 -23.87 -18.29
N VAL A 550 12.56 -22.61 -18.65
CA VAL A 550 12.39 -21.45 -17.78
C VAL A 550 10.99 -20.90 -17.99
N LEU A 551 10.16 -20.93 -16.94
CA LEU A 551 8.78 -20.45 -16.97
C LEU A 551 8.65 -19.14 -16.19
N ASP A 552 7.93 -18.17 -16.75
CA ASP A 552 7.60 -16.93 -16.06
C ASP A 552 6.48 -17.12 -15.00
N GLU A 553 6.09 -16.02 -14.36
CA GLU A 553 5.01 -16.00 -13.35
C GLU A 553 3.62 -16.31 -13.93
N GLN A 554 3.45 -16.34 -15.25
CA GLN A 554 2.20 -16.78 -15.89
C GLN A 554 2.31 -18.23 -16.40
N GLY A 555 3.43 -18.90 -16.17
CA GLY A 555 3.70 -20.25 -16.69
C GLY A 555 4.03 -20.30 -18.18
N ARG A 556 4.34 -19.15 -18.81
CA ARG A 556 4.82 -19.09 -20.19
C ARG A 556 6.30 -19.41 -20.25
N GLU A 557 6.71 -20.11 -21.29
CA GLU A 557 8.11 -20.48 -21.48
C GLU A 557 8.92 -19.31 -22.04
N VAL A 558 9.85 -18.82 -21.22
CA VAL A 558 10.82 -17.77 -21.58
C VAL A 558 11.94 -18.35 -22.45
N GLY A 559 12.35 -19.59 -22.18
CA GLY A 559 13.40 -20.28 -22.93
C GLY A 559 13.84 -21.58 -22.26
N LYS A 560 14.92 -22.17 -22.76
CA LYS A 560 15.59 -23.34 -22.18
C LYS A 560 16.93 -22.96 -21.59
N LEU A 561 17.25 -23.57 -20.45
CA LEU A 561 18.54 -23.40 -19.78
C LEU A 561 19.58 -24.30 -20.47
N VAL A 562 20.59 -23.70 -21.09
CA VAL A 562 21.70 -24.39 -21.76
C VAL A 562 23.01 -23.70 -21.37
N ASP A 563 23.93 -24.42 -20.73
CA ASP A 563 25.28 -23.96 -20.36
C ASP A 563 25.33 -22.57 -19.67
N GLY A 564 24.43 -22.34 -18.70
CA GLY A 564 24.38 -21.06 -17.96
C GLY A 564 23.80 -19.89 -18.77
N LYS A 565 23.14 -20.19 -19.90
CA LYS A 565 22.39 -19.24 -20.73
C LYS A 565 20.93 -19.65 -20.81
N VAL A 566 20.05 -18.67 -20.99
CA VAL A 566 18.63 -18.93 -21.35
C VAL A 566 18.49 -18.71 -22.85
N VAL A 567 18.14 -19.75 -23.58
CA VAL A 567 17.97 -19.73 -25.04
C VAL A 567 16.48 -19.78 -25.38
N GLY A 568 16.01 -18.80 -26.14
CA GLY A 568 14.62 -18.70 -26.59
C GLY A 568 14.25 -19.83 -27.55
N LYS A 569 12.94 -19.97 -27.81
CA LYS A 569 12.43 -20.97 -28.78
C LYS A 569 12.92 -20.74 -30.21
N ASP A 570 13.31 -19.51 -30.51
CA ASP A 570 13.90 -19.06 -31.77
C ASP A 570 15.42 -19.34 -31.87
N GLY A 571 16.02 -19.91 -30.82
CA GLY A 571 17.45 -20.19 -30.75
C GLY A 571 18.31 -18.98 -30.39
N GLN A 572 17.71 -17.81 -30.14
CA GLN A 572 18.45 -16.63 -29.68
C GLN A 572 18.72 -16.71 -28.17
N VAL A 573 19.85 -16.15 -27.74
CA VAL A 573 20.15 -16.08 -26.32
C VAL A 573 19.34 -14.93 -25.70
N VAL A 574 18.41 -15.30 -24.81
CA VAL A 574 17.53 -14.37 -24.08
C VAL A 574 18.29 -13.72 -22.93
N ALA A 575 19.18 -14.46 -22.27
CA ALA A 575 20.04 -13.94 -21.21
C ALA A 575 21.36 -14.74 -21.11
N GLU A 576 22.46 -14.01 -20.95
CA GLU A 576 23.81 -14.55 -20.69
C GLU A 576 24.22 -14.29 -19.23
N GLY A 577 25.12 -15.14 -18.70
CA GLY A 577 25.63 -14.99 -17.33
C GLY A 577 24.55 -15.22 -16.28
N VAL A 578 23.63 -16.13 -16.56
CA VAL A 578 22.44 -16.37 -15.75
C VAL A 578 22.78 -17.25 -14.55
N ALA A 579 22.39 -16.81 -13.36
CA ALA A 579 22.53 -17.60 -12.15
C ALA A 579 21.28 -18.43 -11.90
N VAL A 580 21.44 -19.75 -11.76
CA VAL A 580 20.37 -20.62 -11.30
C VAL A 580 20.54 -20.86 -9.81
N GLU A 581 19.62 -20.31 -9.04
CA GLU A 581 19.60 -20.43 -7.59
C GLU A 581 18.56 -21.46 -7.17
N VAL A 582 18.91 -22.25 -6.16
CA VAL A 582 17.97 -23.12 -5.48
C VAL A 582 17.49 -22.44 -4.22
N GLN A 583 16.17 -22.29 -4.12
CA GLN A 583 15.47 -21.77 -2.97
C GLN A 583 14.79 -22.92 -2.23
N GLN A 584 14.99 -23.04 -0.92
CA GLN A 584 14.30 -24.03 -0.05
C GLN A 584 13.18 -23.36 0.74
N ASP A 585 12.33 -24.18 1.36
CA ASP A 585 11.17 -23.74 2.13
C ASP A 585 10.22 -22.86 1.29
N VAL A 586 10.12 -23.14 -0.01
CA VAL A 586 9.26 -22.40 -0.95
C VAL A 586 8.42 -23.31 -1.83
N ALA A 587 7.22 -22.84 -2.14
CA ALA A 587 6.31 -23.44 -3.10
C ALA A 587 6.02 -22.44 -4.22
N ARG A 588 5.80 -22.95 -5.43
CA ARG A 588 5.08 -22.19 -6.46
C ARG A 588 3.59 -22.36 -6.20
N VAL A 589 2.85 -21.27 -6.13
CA VAL A 589 1.41 -21.28 -5.84
C VAL A 589 0.67 -20.78 -7.07
N ALA A 590 -0.28 -21.58 -7.55
CA ALA A 590 -1.19 -21.19 -8.62
C ALA A 590 -2.36 -20.40 -8.02
N ARG A 591 -2.53 -19.14 -8.44
CA ARG A 591 -3.65 -18.27 -8.03
C ARG A 591 -4.49 -17.87 -9.22
N ASP A 592 -5.81 -17.81 -9.04
CA ASP A 592 -6.70 -17.29 -10.07
C ASP A 592 -6.62 -15.76 -10.19
N ALA A 593 -7.41 -15.18 -11.12
CA ALA A 593 -7.44 -13.74 -11.35
C ALA A 593 -7.95 -12.91 -10.16
N SER A 594 -8.66 -13.52 -9.21
CA SER A 594 -9.10 -12.88 -7.96
C SER A 594 -8.06 -12.96 -6.83
N GLY A 595 -6.95 -13.66 -7.07
CA GLY A 595 -5.90 -13.90 -6.08
C GLY A 595 -6.15 -15.13 -5.21
N LYS A 596 -7.26 -15.87 -5.42
CA LYS A 596 -7.57 -17.10 -4.68
C LYS A 596 -6.61 -18.22 -5.06
N VAL A 597 -6.23 -19.07 -4.09
CA VAL A 597 -5.31 -20.16 -4.37
C VAL A 597 -6.05 -21.35 -4.99
N ILE A 598 -5.56 -21.78 -6.15
CA ILE A 598 -6.04 -22.97 -6.87
C ILE A 598 -5.29 -24.21 -6.38
N GLY A 599 -3.98 -24.09 -6.15
CA GLY A 599 -3.15 -25.22 -5.76
C GLY A 599 -1.65 -24.91 -5.70
N MET A 600 -0.88 -25.86 -5.20
CA MET A 600 0.58 -25.85 -5.26
C MET A 600 1.05 -26.39 -6.61
N LEU A 601 1.94 -25.66 -7.28
CA LEU A 601 2.61 -26.09 -8.51
C LEU A 601 3.83 -26.93 -8.17
N LYS A 602 3.85 -28.18 -8.65
CA LYS A 602 5.05 -29.01 -8.72
C LYS A 602 5.32 -29.32 -10.19
N GLY A 603 6.40 -28.75 -10.72
CA GLY A 603 6.67 -28.70 -12.15
C GLY A 603 5.64 -27.84 -12.90
N ASP A 604 4.93 -28.44 -13.85
CA ASP A 604 3.81 -27.83 -14.59
C ASP A 604 2.44 -28.18 -13.99
N THR A 605 2.39 -29.06 -13.00
CA THR A 605 1.15 -29.65 -12.50
C THR A 605 0.72 -28.98 -11.19
N VAL A 606 -0.56 -28.61 -11.12
CA VAL A 606 -1.21 -27.96 -9.98
C VAL A 606 -1.86 -29.04 -9.11
N TYR A 607 -1.52 -29.05 -7.83
CA TYR A 607 -2.06 -29.95 -6.81
C TYR A 607 -2.92 -29.17 -5.82
N GLY A 608 -4.15 -29.63 -5.60
CA GLY A 608 -5.10 -29.03 -4.67
C GLY A 608 -4.74 -29.30 -3.21
N ALA A 609 -5.54 -28.76 -2.29
CA ALA A 609 -5.35 -28.97 -0.84
C ALA A 609 -5.48 -30.43 -0.41
N ASP A 610 -6.24 -31.24 -1.16
CA ASP A 610 -6.38 -32.68 -0.95
C ASP A 610 -5.21 -33.51 -1.53
N GLY A 611 -4.19 -32.83 -2.10
CA GLY A 611 -3.05 -33.44 -2.74
C GLY A 611 -3.36 -34.04 -4.12
N LYS A 612 -4.58 -33.90 -4.64
CA LYS A 612 -4.93 -34.40 -5.98
C LYS A 612 -4.55 -33.40 -7.06
N VAL A 613 -4.33 -33.93 -8.26
CA VAL A 613 -4.08 -33.12 -9.45
C VAL A 613 -5.34 -32.35 -9.84
N VAL A 614 -5.22 -31.02 -9.89
CA VAL A 614 -6.25 -30.11 -10.41
C VAL A 614 -6.11 -29.94 -11.92
N GLY A 615 -4.87 -29.86 -12.41
CA GLY A 615 -4.57 -29.71 -13.84
C GLY A 615 -3.13 -29.28 -14.09
N LYS A 616 -2.79 -28.97 -15.35
CA LYS A 616 -1.50 -28.42 -15.75
C LYS A 616 -1.60 -26.95 -16.07
N LEU A 617 -0.65 -26.15 -15.57
CA LEU A 617 -0.54 -24.74 -15.89
C LEU A 617 0.14 -24.56 -17.25
N VAL A 618 -0.58 -23.92 -18.18
CA VAL A 618 -0.10 -23.58 -19.52
C VAL A 618 -0.61 -22.19 -19.87
N ASP A 619 0.31 -21.25 -20.13
CA ASP A 619 0.02 -19.89 -20.61
C ASP A 619 -1.09 -19.16 -19.82
N GLY A 620 -0.97 -19.16 -18.49
CA GLY A 620 -1.91 -18.51 -17.59
C GLY A 620 -3.26 -19.23 -17.46
N LYS A 621 -3.35 -20.50 -17.84
CA LYS A 621 -4.54 -21.34 -17.71
C LYS A 621 -4.19 -22.67 -17.03
N VAL A 622 -5.08 -23.16 -16.17
CA VAL A 622 -4.99 -24.52 -15.63
C VAL A 622 -5.89 -25.43 -16.44
N VAL A 623 -5.33 -26.46 -17.04
CA VAL A 623 -6.01 -27.39 -17.95
C VAL A 623 -6.07 -28.79 -17.32
N ASP A 624 -7.25 -29.39 -17.25
CA ASP A 624 -7.42 -30.74 -16.70
C ASP A 624 -6.89 -31.84 -17.64
N GLY A 625 -6.92 -33.10 -17.18
CA GLY A 625 -6.47 -34.26 -17.97
C GLY A 625 -7.29 -34.53 -19.25
N ASN A 626 -8.46 -33.89 -19.40
CA ASN A 626 -9.34 -34.01 -20.56
C ASN A 626 -9.16 -32.83 -21.55
N GLY A 627 -8.32 -31.84 -21.20
CA GLY A 627 -8.10 -30.65 -22.01
C GLY A 627 -9.03 -29.47 -21.71
N ASN A 628 -9.87 -29.55 -20.67
CA ASN A 628 -10.74 -28.44 -20.29
C ASN A 628 -10.00 -27.41 -19.43
N VAL A 629 -10.32 -26.14 -19.62
CA VAL A 629 -9.78 -25.04 -18.80
C VAL A 629 -10.53 -24.99 -17.47
N VAL A 630 -9.84 -25.34 -16.39
CA VAL A 630 -10.34 -25.30 -15.01
C VAL A 630 -10.27 -23.89 -14.44
N ALA A 631 -9.23 -23.14 -14.79
CA ALA A 631 -9.05 -21.75 -14.38
C ALA A 631 -8.28 -20.95 -15.45
N ALA A 632 -8.58 -19.66 -15.58
CA ALA A 632 -7.93 -18.75 -16.51
C ALA A 632 -7.46 -17.47 -15.80
N GLY A 633 -6.44 -16.81 -16.37
CA GLY A 633 -5.80 -15.66 -15.71
C GLY A 633 -4.94 -16.07 -14.51
N VAL A 634 -4.41 -17.28 -14.56
CA VAL A 634 -3.68 -17.90 -13.45
C VAL A 634 -2.26 -17.35 -13.37
N SER A 635 -1.86 -16.97 -12.16
CA SER A 635 -0.49 -16.61 -11.83
C SER A 635 0.18 -17.73 -11.00
N ALA A 636 1.48 -17.86 -11.15
CA ALA A 636 2.34 -18.87 -10.53
C ALA A 636 3.45 -18.17 -9.75
N ALA A 637 3.09 -17.62 -8.59
CA ALA A 637 4.02 -16.88 -7.75
C ALA A 637 4.82 -17.82 -6.84
N LEU A 638 6.04 -17.40 -6.48
CA LEU A 638 6.83 -18.03 -5.42
C LEU A 638 6.38 -17.51 -4.06
N GLU A 639 6.09 -18.43 -3.15
CA GLU A 639 5.72 -18.14 -1.77
C GLU A 639 6.43 -19.13 -0.83
N GLY A 640 6.68 -18.75 0.42
CA GLY A 640 7.23 -19.70 1.40
C GLY A 640 6.26 -20.83 1.67
N GLN A 641 6.81 -22.02 1.84
CA GLN A 641 6.09 -23.27 1.95
C GLN A 641 5.02 -23.23 3.06
N ALA A 642 5.33 -22.63 4.21
CA ALA A 642 4.39 -22.51 5.32
C ALA A 642 3.18 -21.63 4.99
N ALA A 643 3.41 -20.48 4.34
CA ALA A 643 2.34 -19.57 3.90
C ALA A 643 1.50 -20.17 2.78
N ALA A 644 2.15 -20.84 1.82
CA ALA A 644 1.49 -21.57 0.75
C ALA A 644 0.57 -22.68 1.30
N ASN A 645 1.07 -23.47 2.26
CA ASN A 645 0.29 -24.50 2.94
C ASN A 645 -0.89 -23.91 3.71
N ALA A 646 -0.68 -22.79 4.43
CA ALA A 646 -1.73 -22.12 5.19
C ALA A 646 -2.82 -21.56 4.26
N ALA A 647 -2.44 -20.90 3.17
CA ALA A 647 -3.37 -20.36 2.18
C ALA A 647 -4.19 -21.48 1.50
N LEU A 648 -3.56 -22.62 1.19
CA LEU A 648 -4.26 -23.81 0.71
C LEU A 648 -5.27 -24.37 1.73
N ALA A 649 -4.89 -24.38 3.01
CA ALA A 649 -5.72 -24.91 4.08
C ALA A 649 -6.92 -24.01 4.39
N THR A 650 -6.75 -22.68 4.35
CA THR A 650 -7.84 -21.73 4.55
C THR A 650 -8.92 -21.82 3.48
N ASP A 651 -8.54 -22.10 2.22
CA ASP A 651 -9.50 -22.28 1.12
C ASP A 651 -10.21 -23.65 1.21
N ALA A 652 -9.56 -24.68 1.76
CA ALA A 652 -10.21 -25.96 2.05
C ALA A 652 -11.31 -25.81 3.13
N ALA A 653 -11.05 -25.02 4.17
CA ALA A 653 -12.04 -24.71 5.20
C ALA A 653 -13.18 -23.80 4.70
N ALA A 654 -12.91 -22.91 3.75
CA ALA A 654 -13.95 -22.11 3.09
C ALA A 654 -14.83 -22.95 2.13
N SER A 655 -14.32 -24.07 1.61
CA SER A 655 -15.09 -25.01 0.79
C SER A 655 -16.08 -25.86 1.61
N GLU A 656 -15.94 -25.89 2.94
CA GLU A 656 -16.99 -26.34 3.87
C GLU A 656 -17.89 -25.16 4.29
N THR A 657 -18.31 -24.34 3.33
CA THR A 657 -19.51 -23.53 3.59
C THR A 657 -20.67 -24.54 3.70
N PRO A 658 -21.44 -24.60 4.81
CA PRO A 658 -22.66 -25.38 4.79
C PRO A 658 -23.50 -24.80 3.65
N ALA A 659 -23.79 -25.64 2.65
CA ALA A 659 -24.60 -25.25 1.51
C ALA A 659 -25.81 -24.50 2.05
N ALA A 660 -25.97 -23.23 1.66
CA ALA A 660 -27.09 -22.41 2.11
C ALA A 660 -28.36 -23.22 1.86
N SER A 661 -28.99 -23.70 2.94
CA SER A 661 -30.16 -24.56 2.87
C SER A 661 -31.20 -23.88 2.01
N ARG A 662 -31.40 -24.39 0.79
CA ARG A 662 -32.39 -23.85 -0.14
C ARG A 662 -33.77 -24.25 0.39
N MET A 663 -34.44 -23.27 0.97
CA MET A 663 -35.84 -23.38 1.38
C MET A 663 -36.72 -23.34 0.14
N VAL A 664 -37.51 -24.38 -0.10
CA VAL A 664 -38.47 -24.42 -1.22
C VAL A 664 -39.88 -24.31 -0.65
N GLN A 665 -40.69 -23.44 -1.25
CA GLN A 665 -42.12 -23.35 -0.96
C GLN A 665 -42.85 -24.45 -1.73
N PHE A 666 -43.39 -25.43 -1.01
CA PHE A 666 -44.18 -26.51 -1.58
C PHE A 666 -45.66 -26.16 -1.49
N ILE A 667 -46.35 -26.23 -2.64
CA ILE A 667 -47.82 -26.12 -2.71
C ILE A 667 -48.36 -27.54 -2.95
N PRO A 668 -48.83 -28.25 -1.91
CA PRO A 668 -49.48 -29.54 -2.09
C PRO A 668 -50.79 -29.33 -2.86
N GLY A 669 -50.84 -29.78 -4.12
CA GLY A 669 -52.07 -29.76 -4.91
C GLY A 669 -53.09 -30.75 -4.34
N GLY A 670 -54.20 -30.24 -3.80
CA GLY A 670 -55.34 -31.05 -3.37
C GLY A 670 -56.45 -30.22 -2.74
N THR A 671 -57.71 -30.49 -3.11
CA THR A 671 -58.90 -29.86 -2.53
C THR A 671 -59.33 -30.60 -1.28
N GLY A 672 -58.94 -30.10 -0.10
CA GLY A 672 -59.55 -30.48 1.18
C GLY A 672 -60.91 -29.81 1.37
N LYS A 673 -61.77 -30.38 2.21
CA LYS A 673 -63.17 -29.94 2.41
C LYS A 673 -63.33 -28.51 2.95
N ASP A 674 -62.26 -27.88 3.45
CA ASP A 674 -62.27 -26.53 4.04
C ASP A 674 -61.32 -25.52 3.34
N GLY A 675 -61.22 -25.59 2.02
CA GLY A 675 -61.07 -24.39 1.18
C GLY A 675 -59.68 -23.77 0.95
N ILE A 676 -58.72 -23.74 1.87
CA ILE A 676 -57.35 -23.19 1.60
C ILE A 676 -56.29 -23.88 2.47
N ILE A 677 -55.24 -24.45 1.86
CA ILE A 677 -54.08 -25.03 2.54
C ILE A 677 -52.93 -24.00 2.58
N PRO A 678 -52.27 -23.75 3.73
CA PRO A 678 -51.15 -22.82 3.81
C PRO A 678 -49.88 -23.37 3.12
N ILE A 679 -49.11 -22.46 2.50
CA ILE A 679 -47.82 -22.76 1.87
C ILE A 679 -46.85 -23.28 2.93
N GLN A 680 -46.25 -24.45 2.71
CA GLN A 680 -45.24 -25.00 3.61
C GLN A 680 -43.84 -24.76 3.03
N THR A 681 -42.96 -24.17 3.86
CA THR A 681 -41.55 -23.98 3.52
C THR A 681 -40.76 -25.16 4.06
N ILE A 682 -40.17 -25.96 3.17
CA ILE A 682 -39.45 -27.19 3.55
C ILE A 682 -37.98 -27.02 3.17
N ARG A 683 -37.08 -27.54 4.03
CA ARG A 683 -35.65 -27.65 3.70
C ARG A 683 -35.48 -28.81 2.71
N MET A 684 -34.88 -28.53 1.55
CA MET A 684 -34.33 -29.60 0.71
C MET A 684 -32.98 -30.01 1.31
N GLU A 685 -32.92 -31.24 1.82
CA GLU A 685 -31.65 -31.95 2.03
C GLU A 685 -31.24 -32.66 0.73
#